data_AF-A0A7C6GP80-F1
#
_entry.id   AF-A0A7C6GP80-F1
#
_cell.length_a   1.000
_cell.length_b   1.000
_cell.length_c   1.000
_cell.angle_alpha   90.00
_cell.angle_beta   90.00
_cell.angle_gamma   90.00
#
_symmetry.space_group_name_H-M   'P 1'
#
loop_
_entity.id
_entity.type
_entity.pdbx_description
1 polymer ?
#
loop_
_entity_poly.entity_id
_entity_poly.type
_entity_poly.pdbx_seq_one_letter_code
_entity_poly.pdbx_strand_id
1 'polypeptide(L)'
;MLSIFREGFMKDLLIWFCLSVLLASLVAAGVGLVADRYFAKTVEGLIGDQGEYDLLFQVRTDLKETAVARIREIIKEKVPGSTVKVGVSVAGKTAVFVGLAPKYRTKAVYTNLPSYFRDIPGSGGFSLMTEPRLTLSAVPANVVDLFIREAERIPGVRFAFRDGGSIAVILEKAVKMKTVQTALEEILASYSLLEIRFPSGYHVENTIEVGRNLSELLAGKGGVSLIRNVTSGKSSDDQEALMLTMAEMKRFLLSYAGQVKVIPAQGAKLHPGDQLVLFDDEEHPRQAGEKVHAEDVIVKITSEEQDGALAGLIIQGDSASLPKAAGRLLDENQKTGAVVANIVINSPKQQLAEALDETINFLSQFNSFQELPSQARQVITAAETIQAALNSINGLGADQADLEKLGNLSALLAGTGNELQKMADHLARLRWVEDQLAKAIGGLEGVQVITRLGFIPRNLGYLGGLGQTVGRLDEELQKLVADLRAKAQTLDDFINRFNPLVQTLLDWEKKTTKLAGQLDQMETLLGGNGGAFQALTELTGMTDHSLRQFAEFDFAGLREGLAPLEAGFDELQNNNLMLIIGEMEKIKTSLPKLKDEEISKTIGLLDRYLGGETLPGEKVELFVNAGYNEAEVTRIVHNFFDSDQVRIQVLPAGILQPDVRNEVTRLLGEVQGVIAALAVIILAVLIFLQDQAPILALLHHLDLLVPYRKGKGKKGKELVLDRIWPGLYASGLGAAWLWTTVKLSGAHIPYFPSPYFLVVGALFGLLFYRMAEKFHRLNLDEVIAGYALGFNFTTVMREIVIPAGRPGLMQKLNRRKMVMK
;
A
#
# COMPACT_ATOMS: atom_id res chain seq x y z
N MET A 1 -31.14 54.72 -44.48
CA MET A 1 -31.22 54.91 -43.01
C MET A 1 -32.07 56.12 -42.58
N LEU A 2 -32.02 57.28 -43.25
CA LEU A 2 -32.91 58.43 -42.93
C LEU A 2 -34.42 58.16 -43.11
N SER A 3 -34.82 57.12 -43.85
CA SER A 3 -36.22 56.68 -44.00
C SER A 3 -36.71 55.80 -42.84
N ILE A 4 -35.87 54.90 -42.32
CA ILE A 4 -36.17 54.04 -41.14
C ILE A 4 -36.53 54.90 -39.91
N PHE A 5 -35.78 56.00 -39.71
CA PHE A 5 -36.00 56.95 -38.62
C PHE A 5 -37.21 57.89 -38.82
N ARG A 6 -37.68 58.11 -40.06
CA ARG A 6 -38.76 59.05 -40.36
C ARG A 6 -40.16 58.43 -40.41
N GLU A 7 -40.29 57.12 -40.67
CA GLU A 7 -41.57 56.50 -41.04
C GLU A 7 -42.20 55.56 -39.99
N GLY A 8 -41.68 55.53 -38.75
CA GLY A 8 -42.34 54.88 -37.61
C GLY A 8 -42.04 53.39 -37.40
N PHE A 9 -41.33 52.73 -38.33
CA PHE A 9 -40.88 51.33 -38.17
C PHE A 9 -39.93 51.12 -36.97
N MET A 10 -39.14 52.14 -36.59
CA MET A 10 -38.29 52.08 -35.38
C MET A 10 -39.07 51.83 -34.10
N LYS A 11 -40.33 52.28 -34.01
CA LYS A 11 -41.19 51.99 -32.85
C LYS A 11 -41.52 50.50 -32.77
N ASP A 12 -41.78 49.85 -33.91
CA ASP A 12 -42.08 48.42 -33.95
C ASP A 12 -40.85 47.58 -33.57
N LEU A 13 -39.65 47.99 -34.05
CA LEU A 13 -38.38 47.34 -33.69
C LEU A 13 -38.06 47.49 -32.19
N LEU A 14 -38.27 48.67 -31.61
CA LEU A 14 -38.06 48.91 -30.18
C LEU A 14 -39.05 48.11 -29.31
N ILE A 15 -40.33 48.04 -29.72
CA ILE A 15 -41.34 47.23 -29.03
C ILE A 15 -40.95 45.75 -29.08
N TRP A 16 -40.51 45.26 -30.24
CA TRP A 16 -39.99 43.90 -30.38
C TRP A 16 -38.76 43.66 -29.52
N PHE A 17 -37.80 44.59 -29.47
CA PHE A 17 -36.60 44.46 -28.66
C PHE A 17 -36.95 44.31 -27.18
N CYS A 18 -37.78 45.22 -26.64
CA CYS A 18 -38.21 45.15 -25.24
C CYS A 18 -38.99 43.87 -24.94
N LEU A 19 -39.92 43.48 -25.82
CA LEU A 19 -40.77 42.30 -25.61
C LEU A 19 -39.97 41.00 -25.69
N SER A 20 -39.05 40.90 -26.65
CA SER A 20 -38.19 39.72 -26.82
C SER A 20 -37.20 39.56 -25.68
N VAL A 21 -36.59 40.64 -25.21
CA VAL A 21 -35.71 40.62 -24.02
C VAL A 21 -36.50 40.21 -22.77
N LEU A 22 -37.69 40.77 -22.56
CA LEU A 22 -38.53 40.42 -21.41
C LEU A 22 -38.94 38.94 -21.45
N LEU A 23 -39.48 38.48 -22.58
CA LEU A 23 -39.91 37.09 -22.72
C LEU A 23 -38.73 36.12 -22.59
N ALA A 24 -37.59 36.42 -23.23
CA ALA A 24 -36.42 35.57 -23.14
C ALA A 24 -35.83 35.52 -21.73
N SER A 25 -35.79 36.66 -21.03
CA SER A 25 -35.31 36.74 -19.65
C SER A 25 -36.18 35.93 -18.68
N LEU A 26 -37.51 36.00 -18.84
CA LEU A 26 -38.47 35.27 -18.00
C LEU A 26 -38.41 33.76 -18.23
N VAL A 27 -38.31 33.33 -19.49
CA VAL A 27 -38.14 31.90 -19.82
C VAL A 27 -36.79 31.38 -19.31
N ALA A 28 -35.70 32.12 -19.53
CA ALA A 28 -34.38 31.70 -19.08
C ALA A 28 -34.27 31.62 -17.55
N ALA A 29 -34.82 32.60 -16.83
CA ALA A 29 -34.90 32.57 -15.37
C ALA A 29 -35.75 31.39 -14.89
N GLY A 30 -36.89 31.12 -15.55
CA GLY A 30 -37.74 29.97 -15.26
C GLY A 30 -37.02 28.63 -15.44
N VAL A 31 -36.30 28.45 -16.55
CA VAL A 31 -35.52 27.22 -16.81
C VAL A 31 -34.42 27.04 -15.77
N GLY A 32 -33.72 28.11 -15.40
CA GLY A 32 -32.72 28.07 -14.32
C GLY A 32 -33.32 27.64 -12.99
N LEU A 33 -34.46 28.21 -12.58
CA LEU A 33 -35.15 27.85 -11.34
C LEU A 33 -35.65 26.41 -11.31
N VAL A 34 -36.13 25.88 -12.44
CA VAL A 34 -36.57 24.48 -12.54
C VAL A 34 -35.38 23.53 -12.39
N ALA A 35 -34.27 23.82 -13.06
CA ALA A 35 -33.05 23.02 -12.96
C ALA A 35 -32.50 23.01 -11.53
N ASP A 36 -32.43 24.17 -10.89
CA ASP A 36 -32.00 24.30 -9.48
C ASP A 36 -32.84 23.44 -8.55
N ARG A 37 -34.18 23.51 -8.65
CA ARG A 37 -35.09 22.66 -7.86
C ARG A 37 -34.90 21.17 -8.10
N TYR A 38 -34.60 20.76 -9.34
CA TYR A 38 -34.36 19.36 -9.66
C TYR A 38 -33.08 18.85 -8.98
N PHE A 39 -31.96 19.56 -9.16
CA PHE A 39 -30.68 19.16 -8.58
C PHE A 39 -30.66 19.29 -7.06
N ALA A 40 -31.27 20.34 -6.49
CA ALA A 40 -31.42 20.48 -5.05
C ALA A 40 -32.11 19.26 -4.44
N LYS A 41 -33.25 18.83 -5.00
CA LYS A 41 -33.95 17.60 -4.55
C LYS A 41 -33.13 16.33 -4.70
N THR A 42 -32.33 16.21 -5.77
CA THR A 42 -31.44 15.05 -5.95
C THR A 42 -30.36 15.01 -4.87
N VAL A 43 -29.79 16.16 -4.53
CA VAL A 43 -28.75 16.28 -3.50
C VAL A 43 -29.33 16.09 -2.10
N GLU A 44 -30.49 16.68 -1.80
CA GLU A 44 -31.27 16.44 -0.57
C GLU A 44 -31.58 14.96 -0.38
N GLY A 45 -31.97 14.25 -1.45
CA GLY A 45 -32.23 12.81 -1.42
C GLY A 45 -31.01 11.95 -1.05
N LEU A 46 -29.80 12.42 -1.34
CA LEU A 46 -28.55 11.70 -1.08
C LEU A 46 -27.87 12.08 0.24
N ILE A 47 -27.94 13.36 0.63
CA ILE A 47 -27.15 13.95 1.72
C ILE A 47 -28.04 14.47 2.87
N GLY A 48 -29.35 14.62 2.68
CA GLY A 48 -30.29 15.23 3.62
C GLY A 48 -30.52 16.73 3.37
N ASP A 49 -31.46 17.35 4.08
CA ASP A 49 -31.71 18.78 4.02
C ASP A 49 -30.56 19.59 4.65
N GLN A 50 -30.49 20.89 4.34
CA GLN A 50 -29.45 21.77 4.88
C GLN A 50 -29.57 21.89 6.41
N GLY A 51 -28.48 21.59 7.13
CA GLY A 51 -28.46 21.58 8.59
C GLY A 51 -29.37 20.53 9.27
N GLU A 52 -29.88 19.53 8.53
CA GLU A 52 -30.66 18.41 9.07
C GLU A 52 -29.78 17.47 9.90
N TYR A 53 -28.61 17.14 9.38
CA TYR A 53 -27.64 16.23 9.99
C TYR A 53 -26.38 16.96 10.43
N ASP A 54 -25.86 16.55 11.59
CA ASP A 54 -24.67 17.12 12.21
C ASP A 54 -23.48 16.14 12.16
N LEU A 55 -23.72 14.83 12.05
CA LEU A 55 -22.68 13.80 12.03
C LEU A 55 -22.97 12.76 10.95
N LEU A 56 -21.90 12.29 10.31
CA LEU A 56 -21.91 11.14 9.40
C LEU A 56 -20.96 10.07 9.89
N PHE A 57 -21.50 8.87 10.07
CA PHE A 57 -20.75 7.67 10.36
C PHE A 57 -20.66 6.81 9.10
N GLN A 58 -19.47 6.30 8.82
CA GLN A 58 -19.26 5.27 7.81
C GLN A 58 -19.02 3.94 8.53
N VAL A 59 -20.05 3.09 8.54
CA VAL A 59 -20.03 1.81 9.24
C VAL A 59 -19.89 0.69 8.23
N ARG A 60 -19.13 -0.37 8.52
CA ARG A 60 -19.16 -1.58 7.70
C ARG A 60 -20.57 -2.16 7.58
N THR A 61 -20.96 -2.56 6.37
CA THR A 61 -22.34 -2.98 6.08
C THR A 61 -22.77 -4.24 6.84
N ASP A 62 -21.85 -5.14 7.16
CA ASP A 62 -22.09 -6.35 7.95
C ASP A 62 -22.40 -6.06 9.44
N LEU A 63 -21.91 -4.93 9.97
CA LEU A 63 -22.10 -4.51 11.36
C LEU A 63 -23.14 -3.38 11.52
N LYS A 64 -23.88 -3.06 10.45
CA LYS A 64 -24.79 -1.90 10.40
C LYS A 64 -25.84 -1.91 11.53
N GLU A 65 -26.44 -3.06 11.83
CA GLU A 65 -27.56 -3.15 12.76
C GLU A 65 -27.09 -2.90 14.19
N THR A 66 -25.97 -3.53 14.56
CA THR A 66 -25.29 -3.34 15.84
C THR A 66 -24.84 -1.91 16.04
N ALA A 67 -24.23 -1.30 15.02
CA ALA A 67 -23.78 0.08 15.09
C ALA A 67 -24.95 1.07 15.24
N VAL A 68 -26.02 0.91 14.46
CA VAL A 68 -27.21 1.77 14.53
C VAL A 68 -27.90 1.63 15.88
N ALA A 69 -28.01 0.41 16.42
CA ALA A 69 -28.55 0.19 17.76
C ALA A 69 -27.73 0.93 18.83
N ARG A 70 -26.40 0.82 18.76
CA ARG A 70 -25.50 1.51 19.70
C ARG A 70 -25.56 3.03 19.56
N ILE A 71 -25.62 3.57 18.35
CA ILE A 71 -25.79 5.01 18.10
C ILE A 71 -27.09 5.52 18.72
N ARG A 72 -28.21 4.78 18.55
CA ARG A 72 -29.50 5.16 19.15
C ARG A 72 -29.46 5.13 20.68
N GLU A 73 -28.77 4.16 21.27
CA GLU A 73 -28.57 4.07 22.71
C GLU A 73 -27.80 5.28 23.26
N ILE A 74 -26.66 5.61 22.64
CA ILE A 74 -25.85 6.79 23.00
C ILE A 74 -26.68 8.07 22.86
N ILE A 75 -27.49 8.18 21.81
CA ILE A 75 -28.39 9.33 21.61
C ILE A 75 -29.42 9.43 22.73
N LYS A 76 -30.02 8.31 23.14
CA LYS A 76 -31.01 8.30 24.23
C LYS A 76 -30.39 8.71 25.56
N GLU A 77 -29.14 8.33 25.81
CA GLU A 77 -28.43 8.63 27.06
C GLU A 77 -27.86 10.06 27.10
N LYS A 78 -27.16 10.48 26.05
CA LYS A 78 -26.35 11.72 26.06
C LYS A 78 -27.01 12.90 25.35
N VAL A 79 -27.77 12.66 24.28
CA VAL A 79 -28.38 13.73 23.44
C VAL A 79 -29.84 13.43 23.05
N PRO A 80 -30.77 13.26 24.02
CA PRO A 80 -32.12 12.76 23.76
C PRO A 80 -33.00 13.71 22.93
N GLY A 81 -33.60 13.16 21.88
CA GLY A 81 -34.39 13.89 20.87
C GLY A 81 -33.65 14.15 19.56
N SER A 82 -32.40 13.67 19.45
CA SER A 82 -31.64 13.67 18.19
C SER A 82 -32.11 12.54 17.26
N THR A 83 -32.02 12.75 15.96
CA THR A 83 -32.52 11.83 14.92
C THR A 83 -31.40 10.99 14.33
N VAL A 84 -31.73 9.79 13.84
CA VAL A 84 -30.81 8.90 13.12
C VAL A 84 -31.46 8.43 11.84
N LYS A 85 -30.76 8.58 10.71
CA LYS A 85 -31.18 8.07 9.40
C LYS A 85 -30.08 7.21 8.80
N VAL A 86 -30.45 6.02 8.32
CA VAL A 86 -29.55 5.14 7.59
C VAL A 86 -29.60 5.50 6.11
N GLY A 87 -28.45 5.81 5.53
CA GLY A 87 -28.28 6.15 4.12
C GLY A 87 -28.00 4.94 3.23
N VAL A 88 -27.59 5.21 1.99
CA VAL A 88 -27.21 4.19 1.02
C VAL A 88 -25.91 3.49 1.43
N SER A 89 -25.75 2.23 1.00
CA SER A 89 -24.52 1.46 1.20
C SER A 89 -23.70 1.43 -0.09
N VAL A 90 -22.41 1.76 0.01
CA VAL A 90 -21.48 1.85 -1.14
C VAL A 90 -20.19 1.13 -0.75
N ALA A 91 -19.72 0.22 -1.60
CA ALA A 91 -18.45 -0.50 -1.42
C ALA A 91 -18.26 -1.15 -0.03
N GLY A 92 -19.31 -1.79 0.51
CA GLY A 92 -19.26 -2.47 1.82
C GLY A 92 -19.31 -1.55 3.04
N LYS A 93 -19.55 -0.25 2.86
CA LYS A 93 -19.81 0.72 3.93
C LYS A 93 -21.21 1.30 3.81
N THR A 94 -21.87 1.49 4.94
CA THR A 94 -23.20 2.09 5.07
C THR A 94 -23.06 3.44 5.75
N ALA A 95 -23.58 4.49 5.12
CA ALA A 95 -23.65 5.82 5.71
C ALA A 95 -24.76 5.85 6.78
N VAL A 96 -24.46 6.37 7.97
CA VAL A 96 -25.44 6.63 9.02
C VAL A 96 -25.35 8.11 9.42
N PHE A 97 -26.46 8.82 9.26
CA PHE A 97 -26.55 10.25 9.54
C PHE A 97 -27.22 10.48 10.89
N VAL A 98 -26.68 11.42 11.67
CA VAL A 98 -27.23 11.81 12.98
C VAL A 98 -27.46 13.32 13.02
N GLY A 99 -28.69 13.72 13.31
CA GLY A 99 -29.09 15.12 13.47
C GLY A 99 -29.29 15.44 14.95
N LEU A 100 -28.48 16.35 15.50
CA LEU A 100 -28.55 16.73 16.91
C LEU A 100 -29.74 17.67 17.16
N ALA A 101 -30.50 17.40 18.22
CA ALA A 101 -31.58 18.30 18.62
C ALA A 101 -31.04 19.72 18.89
N PRO A 102 -31.79 20.80 18.57
CA PRO A 102 -31.29 22.18 18.68
C PRO A 102 -30.70 22.55 20.05
N LYS A 103 -31.26 22.01 21.15
CA LYS A 103 -30.77 22.20 22.53
C LYS A 103 -29.36 21.65 22.78
N TYR A 104 -28.89 20.69 21.98
CA TYR A 104 -27.56 20.08 22.09
C TYR A 104 -26.57 20.61 21.05
N ARG A 105 -26.97 21.60 20.22
CA ARG A 105 -26.05 22.31 19.32
C ARG A 105 -25.25 23.37 20.06
N THR A 106 -24.44 22.92 21.02
CA THR A 106 -23.62 23.75 21.91
C THR A 106 -22.16 23.31 21.88
N LYS A 107 -21.24 24.24 22.17
CA LYS A 107 -19.79 23.99 22.26
C LYS A 107 -19.45 22.81 23.16
N ALA A 108 -20.08 22.72 24.33
CA ALA A 108 -19.81 21.67 25.31
C ALA A 108 -20.15 20.27 24.78
N VAL A 109 -21.27 20.13 24.06
CA VAL A 109 -21.64 18.85 23.43
C VAL A 109 -20.66 18.53 22.31
N TYR A 110 -20.39 19.48 21.41
CA TYR A 110 -19.56 19.28 20.23
C TYR A 110 -18.12 18.89 20.57
N THR A 111 -17.55 19.51 21.60
CA THR A 111 -16.22 19.16 22.11
C THR A 111 -16.16 17.73 22.66
N ASN A 112 -17.29 17.19 23.15
CA ASN A 112 -17.38 15.86 23.74
C ASN A 112 -17.92 14.78 22.79
N LEU A 113 -18.32 15.10 21.55
CA LEU A 113 -18.82 14.14 20.57
C LEU A 113 -17.85 12.97 20.31
N PRO A 114 -16.53 13.17 20.16
CA PRO A 114 -15.57 12.06 20.01
C PRO A 114 -15.56 11.11 21.21
N SER A 115 -15.86 11.61 22.41
CA SER A 115 -15.97 10.79 23.62
C SER A 115 -17.28 10.00 23.63
N TYR A 116 -18.39 10.63 23.25
CA TYR A 116 -19.70 9.98 23.25
C TYR A 116 -19.77 8.81 22.25
N PHE A 117 -19.10 8.93 21.11
CA PHE A 117 -19.19 7.98 20.00
C PHE A 117 -17.91 7.16 19.77
N ARG A 118 -17.08 6.98 20.81
CA ARG A 118 -15.81 6.23 20.73
C ARG A 118 -16.00 4.75 20.38
N ASP A 119 -17.03 4.12 20.94
CA ASP A 119 -17.21 2.66 20.91
C ASP A 119 -18.36 2.24 19.98
N ILE A 120 -18.26 2.61 18.69
CA ILE A 120 -19.22 2.17 17.66
C ILE A 120 -18.62 1.01 16.87
N PRO A 121 -19.21 -0.20 16.97
CA PRO A 121 -18.75 -1.35 16.19
C PRO A 121 -18.76 -1.09 14.69
N GLY A 122 -17.67 -1.44 14.01
CA GLY A 122 -17.58 -1.32 12.55
C GLY A 122 -17.43 0.11 12.01
N SER A 123 -17.26 1.11 12.87
CA SER A 123 -17.01 2.51 12.49
C SER A 123 -15.57 2.92 12.83
N GLY A 124 -14.94 3.71 11.95
CA GLY A 124 -13.64 4.36 12.23
C GLY A 124 -13.76 5.73 12.91
N GLY A 125 -14.98 6.17 13.23
CA GLY A 125 -15.28 7.51 13.76
C GLY A 125 -16.44 8.17 13.03
N PHE A 126 -16.59 9.49 13.20
CA PHE A 126 -17.56 10.28 12.45
C PHE A 126 -16.90 11.45 11.74
N SER A 127 -17.54 11.90 10.67
CA SER A 127 -17.26 13.19 10.04
C SER A 127 -18.32 14.18 10.49
N LEU A 128 -17.89 15.36 10.90
CA LEU A 128 -18.80 16.44 11.23
C LEU A 128 -19.46 16.96 9.95
N MET A 129 -20.77 17.19 9.97
CA MET A 129 -21.61 17.70 8.87
C MET A 129 -22.37 18.98 9.23
N THR A 130 -22.18 19.50 10.45
CA THR A 130 -22.92 20.65 10.95
C THR A 130 -22.74 21.88 10.08
N GLU A 131 -23.86 22.49 9.71
CA GLU A 131 -23.93 23.70 8.89
C GLU A 131 -24.66 24.82 9.65
N PRO A 132 -24.31 26.10 9.41
CA PRO A 132 -23.20 26.62 8.59
C PRO A 132 -21.87 26.63 9.36
N ARG A 133 -20.78 26.20 8.71
CA ARG A 133 -19.45 25.97 9.31
C ARG A 133 -18.31 26.51 8.44
N LEU A 134 -17.24 26.94 9.10
CA LEU A 134 -15.91 27.17 8.52
C LEU A 134 -14.86 26.35 9.28
N THR A 135 -13.83 25.86 8.61
CA THR A 135 -12.79 25.03 9.23
C THR A 135 -11.43 25.72 9.12
N LEU A 136 -10.74 25.88 10.25
CA LEU A 136 -9.35 26.34 10.30
C LEU A 136 -8.44 25.13 10.50
N SER A 137 -7.61 24.84 9.51
CA SER A 137 -6.67 23.72 9.52
C SER A 137 -5.24 24.22 9.68
N ALA A 138 -4.31 23.31 10.00
CA ALA A 138 -2.87 23.61 10.16
C ALA A 138 -2.54 24.64 11.27
N VAL A 139 -3.40 24.77 12.27
CA VAL A 139 -3.15 25.60 13.46
C VAL A 139 -2.36 24.78 14.49
N PRO A 140 -1.20 25.25 14.99
CA PRO A 140 -0.43 24.50 15.98
C PRO A 140 -1.20 24.25 17.28
N ALA A 141 -1.04 23.06 17.88
CA ALA A 141 -1.89 22.59 18.99
C ALA A 141 -1.91 23.56 20.21
N ASN A 142 -0.77 24.16 20.53
CA ASN A 142 -0.60 25.05 21.69
C ASN A 142 -1.22 26.44 21.51
N VAL A 143 -1.69 26.78 20.30
CA VAL A 143 -2.35 28.07 19.99
C VAL A 143 -3.80 27.89 19.56
N VAL A 144 -4.31 26.67 19.50
CA VAL A 144 -5.72 26.38 19.15
C VAL A 144 -6.70 27.18 20.02
N ASP A 145 -6.47 27.23 21.33
CA ASP A 145 -7.35 27.96 22.25
C ASP A 145 -7.36 29.48 22.02
N LEU A 146 -6.25 30.04 21.51
CA LEU A 146 -6.19 31.45 21.12
C LEU A 146 -7.17 31.70 19.95
N PHE A 147 -7.05 30.90 18.88
CA PHE A 147 -7.89 31.05 17.69
C PHE A 147 -9.36 30.74 17.96
N ILE A 148 -9.67 29.78 18.84
CA ILE A 148 -11.05 29.53 19.28
C ILE A 148 -11.64 30.80 19.93
N ARG A 149 -10.90 31.45 20.83
CA ARG A 149 -11.37 32.68 21.50
C ARG A 149 -11.50 33.85 20.54
N GLU A 150 -10.55 34.05 19.63
CA GLU A 150 -10.63 35.13 18.65
C GLU A 150 -11.77 34.92 17.64
N ALA A 151 -11.97 33.68 17.17
CA ALA A 151 -13.10 33.34 16.30
C ALA A 151 -14.45 33.63 16.99
N GLU A 152 -14.59 33.29 18.28
CA GLU A 152 -15.83 33.52 19.04
C GLU A 152 -16.15 35.01 19.27
N ARG A 153 -15.17 35.91 19.16
CA ARG A 153 -15.40 37.37 19.23
C ARG A 153 -15.99 37.95 17.94
N ILE A 154 -15.93 37.23 16.83
CA ILE A 154 -16.40 37.72 15.54
C ILE A 154 -17.94 37.75 15.52
N PRO A 155 -18.58 38.88 15.19
CA PRO A 155 -20.03 38.96 15.08
C PRO A 155 -20.58 37.97 14.03
N GLY A 156 -21.41 37.03 14.47
CA GLY A 156 -22.01 36.00 13.61
C GLY A 156 -21.47 34.59 13.79
N VAL A 157 -20.42 34.43 14.61
CA VAL A 157 -19.99 33.11 15.11
C VAL A 157 -20.87 32.71 16.29
N ARG A 158 -21.36 31.47 16.27
CA ARG A 158 -22.15 30.89 17.37
C ARG A 158 -21.23 30.30 18.45
N PHE A 159 -20.26 29.50 18.03
CA PHE A 159 -19.16 28.98 18.87
C PHE A 159 -18.06 28.38 17.98
N ALA A 160 -16.86 28.24 18.52
CA ALA A 160 -15.76 27.52 17.89
C ALA A 160 -15.25 26.41 18.82
N PHE A 161 -14.79 25.31 18.25
CA PHE A 161 -14.26 24.19 19.02
C PHE A 161 -13.20 23.42 18.23
N ARG A 162 -12.39 22.63 18.95
CA ARG A 162 -11.37 21.79 18.35
C ARG A 162 -12.00 20.54 17.74
N ASP A 163 -11.75 20.32 16.46
CA ASP A 163 -12.14 19.13 15.72
C ASP A 163 -10.87 18.42 15.22
N GLY A 164 -10.39 17.46 16.03
CA GLY A 164 -9.12 16.78 15.80
C GLY A 164 -7.92 17.74 15.75
N GLY A 165 -7.27 17.80 14.59
CA GLY A 165 -6.16 18.72 14.29
C GLY A 165 -6.59 20.07 13.72
N SER A 166 -7.89 20.34 13.66
CA SER A 166 -8.48 21.57 13.11
C SER A 166 -9.40 22.27 14.10
N ILE A 167 -9.85 23.47 13.77
CA ILE A 167 -10.84 24.23 14.54
C ILE A 167 -12.08 24.39 13.67
N ALA A 168 -13.21 23.88 14.15
CA ALA A 168 -14.49 24.09 13.52
C ALA A 168 -15.17 25.34 14.11
N VAL A 169 -15.52 26.29 13.25
CA VAL A 169 -16.21 27.54 13.59
C VAL A 169 -17.65 27.44 13.10
N ILE A 170 -18.60 27.35 14.03
CA ILE A 170 -20.03 27.23 13.72
C ILE A 170 -20.65 28.63 13.69
N LEU A 171 -21.40 28.92 12.62
CA LEU A 171 -21.99 30.23 12.36
C LEU A 171 -23.46 30.28 12.78
N GLU A 172 -23.95 31.48 13.10
CA GLU A 172 -25.37 31.68 13.41
C GLU A 172 -26.27 31.45 12.20
N LYS A 173 -25.86 31.99 11.04
CA LYS A 173 -26.59 31.99 9.76
C LYS A 173 -25.61 31.97 8.59
N ALA A 174 -25.99 31.32 7.50
CA ALA A 174 -25.16 31.25 6.28
C ALA A 174 -24.88 32.64 5.66
N VAL A 175 -25.79 33.61 5.82
CA VAL A 175 -25.62 34.98 5.29
C VAL A 175 -24.38 35.69 5.84
N LYS A 176 -23.97 35.39 7.09
CA LYS A 176 -22.81 36.01 7.73
C LYS A 176 -21.48 35.34 7.35
N MET A 177 -21.51 34.27 6.55
CA MET A 177 -20.33 33.45 6.27
C MET A 177 -19.20 34.22 5.59
N LYS A 178 -19.48 35.04 4.58
CA LYS A 178 -18.43 35.84 3.90
C LYS A 178 -17.78 36.86 4.83
N THR A 179 -18.59 37.50 5.68
CA THR A 179 -18.11 38.47 6.67
C THR A 179 -17.22 37.80 7.71
N VAL A 180 -17.65 36.65 8.24
CA VAL A 180 -16.86 35.89 9.22
C VAL A 180 -15.60 35.30 8.59
N GLN A 181 -15.68 34.79 7.35
CA GLN A 181 -14.52 34.32 6.59
C GLN A 181 -13.45 35.42 6.46
N THR A 182 -13.85 36.62 6.02
CA THR A 182 -12.91 37.75 5.85
C THR A 182 -12.26 38.13 7.19
N ALA A 183 -13.05 38.16 8.27
CA ALA A 183 -12.53 38.45 9.62
C ALA A 183 -11.58 37.36 10.14
N LEU A 184 -11.85 36.08 9.86
CA LEU A 184 -10.96 34.97 10.21
C LEU A 184 -9.65 35.01 9.41
N GLU A 185 -9.72 35.36 8.12
CA GLU A 185 -8.54 35.55 7.27
C GLU A 185 -7.67 36.70 7.78
N GLU A 186 -8.28 37.81 8.21
CA GLU A 186 -7.56 38.95 8.83
C GLU A 186 -6.89 38.55 10.16
N ILE A 187 -7.58 37.76 11.00
CA ILE A 187 -7.00 37.22 12.24
C ILE A 187 -5.82 36.30 11.92
N LEU A 188 -5.94 35.38 10.96
CA LEU A 188 -4.84 34.50 10.56
C LEU A 188 -3.65 35.30 10.01
N ALA A 189 -3.92 36.35 9.22
CA ALA A 189 -2.89 37.22 8.66
C ALA A 189 -2.14 38.05 9.73
N SER A 190 -2.73 38.23 10.91
CA SER A 190 -2.08 38.89 12.05
C SER A 190 -1.02 38.03 12.75
N TYR A 191 -0.89 36.75 12.36
CA TYR A 191 0.07 35.81 12.94
C TYR A 191 0.88 35.08 11.86
N SER A 192 2.05 34.57 12.23
CA SER A 192 2.90 33.77 11.36
C SER A 192 3.59 32.68 12.16
N LEU A 193 3.91 31.58 11.50
CA LEU A 193 4.67 30.47 12.06
C LEU A 193 6.11 30.56 11.54
N LEU A 194 7.05 30.77 12.43
CA LEU A 194 8.48 30.78 12.15
C LEU A 194 9.02 29.36 12.34
N GLU A 195 9.35 28.69 11.25
CA GLU A 195 10.02 27.38 11.27
C GLU A 195 11.53 27.58 11.10
N ILE A 196 12.29 27.08 12.07
CA ILE A 196 13.75 27.13 12.11
C ILE A 196 14.23 25.69 11.94
N ARG A 197 14.89 25.42 10.83
CA ARG A 197 15.32 24.07 10.45
C ARG A 197 16.84 23.94 10.54
N PHE A 198 17.30 22.91 11.24
CA PHE A 198 18.72 22.63 11.40
C PHE A 198 19.27 21.82 10.21
N PRO A 199 20.55 22.03 9.82
CA PRO A 199 21.20 21.22 8.80
C PRO A 199 21.43 19.78 9.28
N SER A 200 21.58 18.85 8.33
CA SER A 200 21.86 17.44 8.61
C SER A 200 23.16 17.28 9.43
N GLY A 201 23.10 16.59 10.57
CA GLY A 201 24.23 16.39 11.48
C GLY A 201 24.32 17.39 12.64
N TYR A 202 23.46 18.41 12.67
CA TYR A 202 23.32 19.32 13.81
C TYR A 202 22.29 18.75 14.79
N HIS A 203 22.76 18.23 15.92
CA HIS A 203 21.92 17.59 16.94
C HIS A 203 21.64 18.54 18.09
N VAL A 204 20.36 18.71 18.44
CA VAL A 204 19.91 19.51 19.57
C VAL A 204 19.26 18.58 20.58
N GLU A 205 19.93 18.39 21.73
CA GLU A 205 19.47 17.48 22.80
C GLU A 205 18.00 17.72 23.20
N ASN A 206 17.55 18.99 23.21
CA ASN A 206 16.17 19.34 23.51
C ASN A 206 15.66 20.53 22.68
N THR A 207 15.01 20.23 21.56
CA THR A 207 14.39 21.23 20.67
C THR A 207 13.30 22.06 21.36
N ILE A 208 12.62 21.53 22.38
CA ILE A 208 11.60 22.26 23.16
C ILE A 208 12.27 23.32 24.02
N GLU A 209 13.35 22.96 24.71
CA GLU A 209 14.09 23.89 25.57
C GLU A 209 14.77 24.99 24.74
N VAL A 210 15.38 24.61 23.63
CA VAL A 210 15.94 25.57 22.67
C VAL A 210 14.87 26.52 22.13
N GLY A 211 13.70 25.99 21.75
CA GLY A 211 12.57 26.82 21.34
C GLY A 211 12.08 27.76 22.44
N ARG A 212 12.12 27.34 23.71
CA ARG A 212 11.77 28.20 24.86
C ARG A 212 12.78 29.34 25.02
N ASN A 213 14.07 29.03 25.04
CA ASN A 213 15.13 30.03 25.20
C ASN A 213 15.13 31.04 24.04
N LEU A 214 14.92 30.56 22.82
CA LEU A 214 14.82 31.43 21.65
C LEU A 214 13.55 32.30 21.69
N SER A 215 12.43 31.77 22.19
CA SER A 215 11.20 32.55 22.37
C SER A 215 11.39 33.69 23.39
N GLU A 216 12.12 33.44 24.47
CA GLU A 216 12.45 34.46 25.49
C GLU A 216 13.40 35.54 24.92
N LEU A 217 14.35 35.14 24.06
CA LEU A 217 15.30 36.07 23.44
C LEU A 217 14.64 37.02 22.43
N LEU A 218 13.71 36.49 21.63
CA LEU A 218 13.00 37.23 20.57
C LEU A 218 11.84 38.07 21.13
N ALA A 219 11.33 37.76 22.33
CA ALA A 219 10.26 38.52 22.95
C ALA A 219 10.64 40.01 23.10
N GLY A 220 9.86 40.90 22.48
CA GLY A 220 10.05 42.35 22.56
C GLY A 220 11.15 42.93 21.67
N LYS A 221 11.80 42.12 20.81
CA LYS A 221 12.83 42.56 19.85
C LYS A 221 12.33 42.43 18.42
N GLY A 222 12.87 43.24 17.49
CA GLY A 222 12.50 43.16 16.07
C GLY A 222 11.01 43.32 15.76
N GLY A 223 10.22 43.95 16.63
CA GLY A 223 8.76 44.08 16.46
C GLY A 223 7.94 42.83 16.82
N VAL A 224 8.57 41.83 17.46
CA VAL A 224 7.89 40.63 17.97
C VAL A 224 7.22 40.96 19.31
N SER A 225 5.90 41.19 19.28
CA SER A 225 5.07 41.50 20.45
C SER A 225 4.39 40.28 21.06
N LEU A 226 4.08 39.27 20.25
CA LEU A 226 3.54 37.99 20.69
C LEU A 226 4.44 36.88 20.17
N ILE A 227 4.93 36.03 21.06
CA ILE A 227 5.71 34.85 20.71
C ILE A 227 5.32 33.66 21.60
N ARG A 228 5.18 32.48 21.00
CA ARG A 228 4.96 31.22 21.72
C ARG A 228 5.73 30.10 21.05
N ASN A 229 6.41 29.28 21.86
CA ASN A 229 6.99 28.04 21.36
C ASN A 229 5.88 27.02 21.06
N VAL A 230 5.81 26.58 19.81
CA VAL A 230 4.85 25.57 19.33
C VAL A 230 5.56 24.32 18.80
N THR A 231 6.88 24.22 19.01
CA THR A 231 7.70 23.07 18.64
C THR A 231 7.08 21.79 19.16
N SER A 232 6.75 20.88 18.24
CA SER A 232 6.23 19.56 18.59
C SER A 232 7.36 18.71 19.16
N GLY A 233 7.26 18.40 20.44
CA GLY A 233 8.16 17.47 21.12
C GLY A 233 7.96 16.05 20.60
N LYS A 234 8.58 15.71 19.46
CA LYS A 234 8.97 14.32 19.27
C LYS A 234 10.15 14.11 20.21
N SER A 235 9.96 13.33 21.26
CA SER A 235 11.00 13.07 22.25
C SER A 235 12.23 12.50 21.54
N SER A 236 13.42 12.99 21.89
CA SER A 236 14.68 12.35 21.46
C SER A 236 14.62 10.85 21.75
N ASP A 237 14.02 10.45 22.87
CA ASP A 237 13.85 9.06 23.28
C ASP A 237 13.07 8.21 22.27
N ASP A 238 12.02 8.74 21.63
CA ASP A 238 11.23 7.99 20.64
C ASP A 238 12.00 7.85 19.32
N GLN A 239 12.79 8.85 18.96
CA GLN A 239 13.68 8.80 17.80
C GLN A 239 14.88 7.88 18.05
N GLU A 240 15.47 7.92 19.23
CA GLU A 240 16.52 7.01 19.67
C GLU A 240 16.02 5.58 19.74
N ALA A 241 14.83 5.32 20.30
CA ALA A 241 14.21 4.01 20.32
C ALA A 241 13.93 3.50 18.90
N LEU A 242 13.48 4.37 18.00
CA LEU A 242 13.28 4.03 16.60
C LEU A 242 14.62 3.75 15.89
N MET A 243 15.66 4.56 16.12
CA MET A 243 16.99 4.36 15.54
C MET A 243 17.64 3.08 16.06
N LEU A 244 17.49 2.79 17.36
CA LEU A 244 17.91 1.54 17.97
C LEU A 244 17.16 0.36 17.35
N THR A 245 15.84 0.50 17.16
CA THR A 245 15.02 -0.52 16.49
C THR A 245 15.47 -0.73 15.04
N MET A 246 15.75 0.33 14.29
CA MET A 246 16.26 0.24 12.91
C MET A 246 17.67 -0.37 12.84
N ALA A 247 18.54 -0.07 13.80
CA ALA A 247 19.87 -0.65 13.90
C ALA A 247 19.80 -2.15 14.24
N GLU A 248 18.91 -2.54 15.14
CA GLU A 248 18.65 -3.95 15.46
C GLU A 248 18.01 -4.69 14.28
N MET A 249 17.07 -4.07 13.58
CA MET A 249 16.51 -4.63 12.34
C MET A 249 17.59 -4.82 11.26
N LYS A 250 18.51 -3.87 11.10
CA LYS A 250 19.64 -4.00 10.18
C LYS A 250 20.52 -5.19 10.58
N ARG A 251 20.87 -5.30 11.86
CA ARG A 251 21.71 -6.40 12.37
C ARG A 251 21.06 -7.76 12.15
N PHE A 252 19.75 -7.85 12.40
CA PHE A 252 18.95 -9.04 12.12
C PHE A 252 18.97 -9.40 10.63
N LEU A 253 18.67 -8.44 9.75
CA LEU A 253 18.66 -8.68 8.30
C LEU A 253 20.04 -9.09 7.77
N LEU A 254 21.14 -8.55 8.31
CA LEU A 254 22.51 -8.96 7.94
C LEU A 254 22.83 -10.40 8.36
N SER A 255 22.31 -10.85 9.51
CA SER A 255 22.47 -12.24 9.96
C SER A 255 21.65 -13.24 9.14
N TYR A 256 20.63 -12.75 8.42
CA TYR A 256 19.70 -13.57 7.65
C TYR A 256 19.92 -13.51 6.13
N ALA A 257 20.65 -12.49 5.65
CA ALA A 257 20.95 -12.31 4.23
C ALA A 257 21.82 -13.45 3.68
N GLY A 258 21.61 -13.84 2.43
CA GLY A 258 22.49 -14.76 1.72
C GLY A 258 23.91 -14.18 1.63
N GLN A 259 24.84 -14.83 2.33
CA GLN A 259 26.25 -14.48 2.32
C GLN A 259 26.99 -15.43 1.38
N VAL A 260 28.04 -14.93 0.73
CA VAL A 260 28.86 -15.75 -0.15
C VAL A 260 30.30 -15.64 0.24
N LYS A 261 30.95 -16.79 0.35
CA LYS A 261 32.40 -16.87 0.48
C LYS A 261 32.98 -16.96 -0.93
N VAL A 262 33.77 -15.96 -1.28
CA VAL A 262 34.39 -15.78 -2.58
C VAL A 262 35.85 -16.22 -2.47
N ILE A 263 36.22 -17.25 -3.23
CA ILE A 263 37.57 -17.79 -3.27
C ILE A 263 38.20 -17.36 -4.60
N PRO A 264 39.15 -16.40 -4.60
CA PRO A 264 39.76 -15.91 -5.83
C PRO A 264 40.48 -17.02 -6.61
N ALA A 265 40.34 -17.01 -7.94
CA ALA A 265 41.11 -17.88 -8.83
C ALA A 265 42.59 -17.49 -8.84
N GLN A 266 43.50 -18.43 -9.13
CA GLN A 266 44.95 -18.18 -9.11
C GLN A 266 45.32 -16.99 -10.02
N GLY A 267 45.86 -15.92 -9.42
CA GLY A 267 46.28 -14.70 -10.12
C GLY A 267 45.21 -13.59 -10.22
N ALA A 268 43.98 -13.81 -9.77
CA ALA A 268 42.94 -12.78 -9.72
C ALA A 268 43.08 -11.91 -8.46
N LYS A 269 43.00 -10.58 -8.63
CA LYS A 269 42.91 -9.62 -7.52
C LYS A 269 41.50 -9.06 -7.48
N LEU A 270 40.86 -9.19 -6.33
CA LEU A 270 39.50 -8.72 -6.06
C LEU A 270 39.53 -7.79 -4.85
N HIS A 271 38.73 -6.73 -4.89
CA HIS A 271 38.69 -5.72 -3.84
C HIS A 271 37.28 -5.57 -3.26
N PRO A 272 37.15 -5.15 -1.99
CA PRO A 272 35.86 -4.75 -1.44
C PRO A 272 35.19 -3.68 -2.30
N GLY A 273 33.93 -3.91 -2.66
CA GLY A 273 33.17 -3.06 -3.58
C GLY A 273 32.97 -3.65 -4.98
N ASP A 274 33.83 -4.59 -5.40
CA ASP A 274 33.70 -5.26 -6.70
C ASP A 274 32.40 -6.07 -6.77
N GLN A 275 31.83 -6.15 -7.98
CA GLN A 275 30.60 -6.89 -8.24
C GLN A 275 30.87 -8.11 -9.11
N LEU A 276 30.30 -9.24 -8.71
CA LEU A 276 30.44 -10.53 -9.37
C LEU A 276 29.06 -11.04 -9.79
N VAL A 277 28.94 -11.56 -11.01
CA VAL A 277 27.77 -12.36 -11.40
C VAL A 277 28.06 -13.83 -11.14
N LEU A 278 27.11 -14.48 -10.48
CA LEU A 278 27.12 -15.91 -10.23
C LEU A 278 26.51 -16.64 -11.43
N PHE A 279 27.13 -17.76 -11.80
CA PHE A 279 26.60 -18.68 -12.80
C PHE A 279 27.03 -20.11 -12.44
N ASP A 280 26.25 -21.08 -12.91
CA ASP A 280 26.60 -22.50 -12.84
C ASP A 280 27.37 -22.88 -14.10
N ASP A 281 28.56 -23.47 -13.95
CA ASP A 281 29.42 -23.87 -15.07
C ASP A 281 28.90 -25.15 -15.77
N GLU A 282 28.07 -25.96 -15.10
CA GLU A 282 27.54 -27.23 -15.64
C GLU A 282 26.16 -27.06 -16.29
N GLU A 283 25.22 -26.37 -15.64
CA GLU A 283 23.85 -26.24 -16.16
C GLU A 283 23.64 -25.00 -17.04
N HIS A 284 24.29 -23.86 -16.73
CA HIS A 284 24.05 -22.57 -17.39
C HIS A 284 25.34 -21.76 -17.61
N PRO A 285 26.26 -22.24 -18.46
CA PRO A 285 27.54 -21.57 -18.69
C PRO A 285 27.35 -20.22 -19.38
N ARG A 286 27.89 -19.14 -18.78
CA ARG A 286 27.91 -17.80 -19.39
C ARG A 286 29.20 -17.48 -20.12
N GLN A 287 29.05 -16.76 -21.23
CA GLN A 287 30.17 -16.23 -22.01
C GLN A 287 30.58 -14.84 -21.52
N ALA A 288 31.85 -14.49 -21.74
CA ALA A 288 32.35 -13.15 -21.46
C ALA A 288 31.77 -12.13 -22.45
N GLY A 289 31.33 -10.97 -21.96
CA GLY A 289 30.78 -9.86 -22.74
C GLY A 289 29.25 -9.82 -22.81
N GLU A 290 28.58 -10.78 -22.18
CA GLU A 290 27.12 -10.86 -22.09
C GLU A 290 26.57 -9.84 -21.08
N LYS A 291 25.38 -9.29 -21.34
CA LYS A 291 24.75 -8.34 -20.43
C LYS A 291 24.03 -9.06 -19.30
N VAL A 292 24.03 -8.46 -18.12
CA VAL A 292 23.30 -8.96 -16.96
C VAL A 292 21.80 -8.66 -17.11
N HIS A 293 20.98 -9.66 -16.79
CA HIS A 293 19.52 -9.64 -16.74
C HIS A 293 19.03 -9.59 -15.27
N ALA A 294 17.76 -9.23 -15.08
CA ALA A 294 17.19 -9.03 -13.74
C ALA A 294 17.09 -10.32 -12.90
N GLU A 295 17.11 -11.48 -13.56
CA GLU A 295 17.03 -12.80 -12.90
C GLU A 295 18.40 -13.28 -12.41
N ASP A 296 19.46 -12.56 -12.77
CA ASP A 296 20.84 -12.95 -12.49
C ASP A 296 21.20 -12.62 -11.04
N VAL A 297 21.97 -13.53 -10.44
CA VAL A 297 22.43 -13.36 -9.07
C VAL A 297 23.73 -12.56 -9.08
N ILE A 298 23.68 -11.36 -8.49
CA ILE A 298 24.84 -10.46 -8.37
C ILE A 298 25.28 -10.39 -6.91
N VAL A 299 26.57 -10.53 -6.71
CA VAL A 299 27.25 -10.43 -5.42
C VAL A 299 28.10 -9.17 -5.40
N LYS A 300 28.04 -8.43 -4.29
CA LYS A 300 29.00 -7.36 -4.00
C LYS A 300 29.96 -7.81 -2.91
N ILE A 301 31.25 -7.68 -3.15
CA ILE A 301 32.29 -8.00 -2.15
C ILE A 301 32.24 -6.95 -1.04
N THR A 302 32.15 -7.38 0.21
CA THR A 302 32.00 -6.51 1.39
C THR A 302 33.28 -6.37 2.19
N SER A 303 34.00 -7.47 2.43
CA SER A 303 35.21 -7.48 3.24
C SER A 303 36.14 -8.64 2.91
N GLU A 304 37.39 -8.54 3.34
CA GLU A 304 38.39 -9.60 3.23
C GLU A 304 38.37 -10.50 4.49
N GLU A 305 38.38 -11.82 4.30
CA GLU A 305 38.42 -12.83 5.36
C GLU A 305 39.86 -13.33 5.61
N GLN A 306 40.03 -14.09 6.69
CA GLN A 306 41.27 -14.83 6.95
C GLN A 306 41.49 -15.88 5.84
N ASP A 307 42.76 -16.15 5.50
CA ASP A 307 43.20 -17.06 4.43
C ASP A 307 43.01 -16.59 2.98
N GLY A 308 42.76 -15.29 2.75
CA GLY A 308 42.68 -14.71 1.40
C GLY A 308 41.35 -15.00 0.67
N ALA A 309 40.37 -15.53 1.38
CA ALA A 309 38.98 -15.54 0.94
C ALA A 309 38.35 -14.15 1.15
N LEU A 310 37.28 -13.85 0.40
CA LEU A 310 36.53 -12.61 0.51
C LEU A 310 35.08 -12.92 0.90
N ALA A 311 34.47 -12.08 1.72
CA ALA A 311 33.04 -12.13 2.00
C ALA A 311 32.28 -11.24 1.02
N GLY A 312 31.13 -11.72 0.55
CA GLY A 312 30.24 -10.96 -0.31
C GLY A 312 28.78 -11.09 0.12
N LEU A 313 27.98 -10.11 -0.30
CA LEU A 313 26.55 -10.04 -0.08
C LEU A 313 25.82 -10.08 -1.43
N ILE A 314 24.76 -10.88 -1.52
CA ILE A 314 23.91 -10.88 -2.71
C ILE A 314 23.11 -9.58 -2.74
N ILE A 315 23.21 -8.84 -3.84
CA ILE A 315 22.53 -7.55 -4.04
C ILE A 315 21.39 -7.62 -5.07
N GLN A 316 21.34 -8.68 -5.87
CA GLN A 316 20.33 -8.92 -6.90
C GLN A 316 20.15 -10.42 -7.11
N GLY A 317 18.93 -10.86 -7.42
CA GLY A 317 18.61 -12.26 -7.64
C GLY A 317 18.42 -13.07 -6.36
N ASP A 318 18.21 -14.38 -6.51
CA ASP A 318 17.99 -15.33 -5.41
C ASP A 318 18.93 -16.53 -5.57
N SER A 319 19.73 -16.82 -4.55
CA SER A 319 20.77 -17.85 -4.61
C SER A 319 20.25 -19.28 -4.44
N ALA A 320 18.98 -19.46 -4.08
CA ALA A 320 18.39 -20.78 -3.80
C ALA A 320 18.46 -21.79 -4.97
N SER A 321 18.68 -21.32 -6.21
CA SER A 321 18.77 -22.15 -7.41
C SER A 321 20.20 -22.53 -7.82
N LEU A 322 21.22 -22.03 -7.11
CA LEU A 322 22.63 -22.18 -7.47
C LEU A 322 23.42 -22.83 -6.33
N PRO A 323 23.41 -24.17 -6.17
CA PRO A 323 24.13 -24.84 -5.09
C PRO A 323 25.66 -24.77 -5.25
N LYS A 324 26.15 -24.64 -6.49
CA LYS A 324 27.55 -24.38 -6.83
C LYS A 324 27.61 -23.26 -7.85
N ALA A 325 28.43 -22.24 -7.61
CA ALA A 325 28.55 -21.11 -8.52
C ALA A 325 30.01 -20.71 -8.74
N ALA A 326 30.31 -20.26 -9.95
CA ALA A 326 31.51 -19.51 -10.27
C ALA A 326 31.16 -18.02 -10.43
N GLY A 327 32.15 -17.15 -10.17
CA GLY A 327 31.99 -15.69 -10.21
C GLY A 327 32.75 -15.07 -11.37
N ARG A 328 32.05 -14.28 -12.20
CA ARG A 328 32.66 -13.39 -13.21
C ARG A 328 32.61 -11.94 -12.75
N LEU A 329 33.71 -11.20 -12.92
CA LEU A 329 33.76 -9.77 -12.57
C LEU A 329 32.88 -8.96 -13.51
N LEU A 330 32.09 -8.02 -12.97
CA LEU A 330 31.32 -7.09 -13.78
C LEU A 330 32.11 -5.84 -14.13
N ASP A 331 31.98 -5.40 -15.38
CA ASP A 331 32.45 -4.07 -15.81
C ASP A 331 31.44 -2.96 -15.43
N GLU A 332 31.85 -1.70 -15.57
CA GLU A 332 31.00 -0.52 -15.30
C GLU A 332 29.73 -0.47 -16.17
N ASN A 333 29.66 -1.24 -17.26
CA ASN A 333 28.51 -1.34 -18.17
C ASN A 333 27.62 -2.56 -17.90
N GLN A 334 27.79 -3.25 -16.76
CA GLN A 334 27.11 -4.50 -16.41
C GLN A 334 27.28 -5.60 -17.47
N LYS A 335 28.50 -5.77 -17.97
CA LYS A 335 28.87 -6.93 -18.81
C LYS A 335 29.75 -7.91 -18.05
N THR A 336 29.56 -9.19 -18.33
CA THR A 336 30.31 -10.29 -17.72
C THR A 336 31.78 -10.32 -18.18
N GLY A 337 32.71 -10.25 -17.24
CA GLY A 337 34.14 -10.34 -17.48
C GLY A 337 34.69 -11.78 -17.43
N ALA A 338 35.97 -11.90 -17.10
CA ALA A 338 36.63 -13.20 -16.89
C ALA A 338 36.11 -13.88 -15.62
N VAL A 339 36.24 -15.22 -15.57
CA VAL A 339 36.00 -15.98 -14.33
C VAL A 339 37.13 -15.66 -13.37
N VAL A 340 36.79 -15.18 -12.18
CA VAL A 340 37.75 -14.63 -11.21
C VAL A 340 37.66 -15.28 -9.84
N ALA A 341 36.60 -16.04 -9.56
CA ALA A 341 36.43 -16.70 -8.27
C ALA A 341 35.53 -17.93 -8.33
N ASN A 342 35.76 -18.86 -7.40
CA ASN A 342 34.79 -19.88 -7.01
C ASN A 342 33.96 -19.37 -5.84
N ILE A 343 32.66 -19.66 -5.85
CA ILE A 343 31.71 -19.08 -4.92
C ILE A 343 31.06 -20.20 -4.10
N VAL A 344 31.19 -20.08 -2.79
CA VAL A 344 30.48 -20.92 -1.82
C VAL A 344 29.34 -20.09 -1.25
N ILE A 345 28.12 -20.43 -1.61
CA ILE A 345 26.92 -19.77 -1.11
C ILE A 345 26.61 -20.32 0.29
N ASN A 346 26.49 -19.40 1.24
CA ASN A 346 26.02 -19.69 2.57
C ASN A 346 24.71 -18.92 2.79
N SER A 347 23.58 -19.63 2.77
CA SER A 347 22.27 -19.04 3.01
C SER A 347 21.74 -19.48 4.38
N PRO A 348 21.95 -18.69 5.45
CA PRO A 348 21.45 -19.01 6.79
C PRO A 348 19.94 -19.23 6.80
N LYS A 349 19.20 -18.46 5.97
CA LYS A 349 17.76 -18.60 5.77
C LYS A 349 17.39 -20.00 5.28
N GLN A 350 18.09 -20.49 4.24
CA GLN A 350 17.78 -21.78 3.64
C GLN A 350 18.17 -22.92 4.57
N GLN A 351 19.35 -22.84 5.19
CA GLN A 351 19.80 -23.81 6.20
C GLN A 351 18.81 -23.90 7.37
N LEU A 352 18.29 -22.77 7.85
CA LEU A 352 17.28 -22.76 8.90
C LEU A 352 15.96 -23.38 8.43
N ALA A 353 15.49 -23.04 7.23
CA ALA A 353 14.24 -23.58 6.71
C ALA A 353 14.32 -25.11 6.51
N GLU A 354 15.43 -25.60 5.96
CA GLU A 354 15.72 -27.03 5.81
C GLU A 354 15.84 -27.72 7.18
N ALA A 355 16.59 -27.13 8.11
CA ALA A 355 16.73 -27.66 9.47
C ALA A 355 15.39 -27.73 10.22
N LEU A 356 14.54 -26.71 10.09
CA LEU A 356 13.19 -26.70 10.66
C LEU A 356 12.32 -27.80 10.04
N ASP A 357 12.42 -28.00 8.73
CA ASP A 357 11.63 -29.01 8.02
C ASP A 357 12.04 -30.43 8.41
N GLU A 358 13.34 -30.71 8.45
CA GLU A 358 13.86 -31.98 8.92
C GLU A 358 13.45 -32.26 10.37
N THR A 359 13.53 -31.25 11.24
CA THR A 359 13.16 -31.38 12.66
C THR A 359 11.66 -31.60 12.85
N ILE A 360 10.80 -30.81 12.19
CA ILE A 360 9.34 -30.96 12.25
C ILE A 360 8.95 -32.35 11.73
N ASN A 361 9.52 -32.78 10.61
CA ASN A 361 9.26 -34.10 10.05
C ASN A 361 9.69 -35.21 11.02
N PHE A 362 10.88 -35.13 11.60
CA PHE A 362 11.35 -36.09 12.59
C PHE A 362 10.42 -36.18 13.80
N LEU A 363 10.08 -35.05 14.42
CA LEU A 363 9.21 -35.02 15.60
C LEU A 363 7.78 -35.49 15.29
N SER A 364 7.29 -35.23 14.06
CA SER A 364 5.98 -35.74 13.62
C SER A 364 5.96 -37.26 13.48
N GLN A 365 7.09 -37.85 13.09
CA GLN A 365 7.27 -39.29 12.93
C GLN A 365 7.73 -39.98 14.20
N PHE A 366 7.92 -39.25 15.30
CA PHE A 366 8.43 -39.78 16.56
C PHE A 366 7.66 -41.00 17.09
N ASN A 367 6.33 -41.03 16.92
CA ASN A 367 5.50 -42.18 17.31
C ASN A 367 5.89 -43.48 16.58
N SER A 368 6.44 -43.40 15.37
CA SER A 368 6.90 -44.57 14.61
C SER A 368 8.17 -45.22 15.17
N PHE A 369 8.84 -44.52 16.10
CA PHE A 369 10.06 -44.95 16.77
C PHE A 369 9.81 -45.71 18.10
N GLN A 370 8.55 -45.87 18.51
CA GLN A 370 8.18 -46.61 19.72
C GLN A 370 8.58 -48.09 19.69
N GLU A 371 8.74 -48.66 18.49
CA GLU A 371 9.16 -50.06 18.32
C GLU A 371 10.69 -50.23 18.37
N LEU A 372 11.50 -49.17 18.50
CA LEU A 372 12.96 -49.34 18.54
C LEU A 372 13.45 -50.26 19.66
N PRO A 373 12.97 -50.12 20.92
CA PRO A 373 13.42 -51.02 21.97
C PRO A 373 13.04 -52.48 21.70
N SER A 374 11.87 -52.73 21.12
CA SER A 374 11.46 -54.08 20.75
C SER A 374 12.30 -54.64 19.61
N GLN A 375 12.72 -53.80 18.65
CA GLN A 375 13.65 -54.19 17.57
C GLN A 375 15.07 -54.44 18.07
N ALA A 376 15.58 -53.62 18.99
CA ALA A 376 16.87 -53.84 19.63
C ALA A 376 16.86 -55.16 20.44
N ARG A 377 15.74 -55.49 21.10
CA ARG A 377 15.55 -56.81 21.74
C ARG A 377 15.53 -57.95 20.72
N GLN A 378 14.91 -57.76 19.55
CA GLN A 378 14.92 -58.77 18.48
C GLN A 378 16.33 -59.05 17.95
N VAL A 379 17.19 -58.03 17.85
CA VAL A 379 18.63 -58.19 17.53
C VAL A 379 19.33 -59.06 18.57
N ILE A 380 19.09 -58.79 19.87
CA ILE A 380 19.64 -59.61 20.98
C ILE A 380 19.13 -61.06 20.88
N THR A 381 17.82 -61.26 20.69
CA THR A 381 17.21 -62.60 20.60
C THR A 381 17.71 -63.39 19.39
N ALA A 382 17.89 -62.74 18.23
CA ALA A 382 18.49 -63.36 17.05
C ALA A 382 19.93 -63.81 17.37
N ALA A 383 20.73 -62.95 18.00
CA ALA A 383 22.10 -63.29 18.39
C ALA A 383 22.18 -64.44 19.41
N GLU A 384 21.29 -64.48 20.42
CA GLU A 384 21.19 -65.60 21.37
C GLU A 384 20.78 -66.92 20.68
N THR A 385 19.88 -66.85 19.70
CA THR A 385 19.44 -68.00 18.90
C THR A 385 20.59 -68.55 18.06
N ILE A 386 21.37 -67.65 17.43
CA ILE A 386 22.58 -68.01 16.69
C ILE A 386 23.62 -68.65 17.63
N GLN A 387 23.82 -68.10 18.83
CA GLN A 387 24.72 -68.68 19.84
C GLN A 387 24.28 -70.10 20.25
N ALA A 388 22.99 -70.32 20.49
CA ALA A 388 22.45 -71.65 20.81
C ALA A 388 22.66 -72.64 19.66
N ALA A 389 22.47 -72.21 18.41
CA ALA A 389 22.74 -73.02 17.23
C ALA A 389 24.23 -73.38 17.08
N LEU A 390 25.13 -72.40 17.27
CA LEU A 390 26.58 -72.63 17.24
C LEU A 390 27.04 -73.60 18.34
N ASN A 391 26.47 -73.50 19.54
CA ASN A 391 26.75 -74.43 20.65
C ASN A 391 26.28 -75.86 20.33
N SER A 392 25.12 -76.00 19.67
CA SER A 392 24.61 -77.28 19.21
C SER A 392 25.52 -77.91 18.14
N ILE A 393 26.09 -77.09 17.25
CA ILE A 393 27.05 -77.53 16.22
C ILE A 393 28.37 -77.99 16.87
N ASN A 394 28.88 -77.31 17.90
CA ASN A 394 30.10 -77.72 18.61
C ASN A 394 29.93 -79.01 19.44
N GLY A 395 28.71 -79.27 19.95
CA GLY A 395 28.38 -80.52 20.66
C GLY A 395 28.36 -81.77 19.77
N LEU A 396 28.33 -81.60 18.44
CA LEU A 396 28.45 -82.68 17.46
C LEU A 396 29.93 -83.02 17.27
N GLY A 397 30.49 -83.85 18.15
CA GLY A 397 31.88 -84.31 18.04
C GLY A 397 32.19 -84.97 16.68
N ALA A 398 33.41 -84.79 16.19
CA ALA A 398 33.87 -85.23 14.86
C ALA A 398 33.93 -86.76 14.65
N ASP A 399 33.69 -87.57 15.69
CA ASP A 399 34.00 -89.00 15.69
C ASP A 399 32.91 -89.94 15.15
N GLN A 400 31.74 -89.44 14.72
CA GLN A 400 30.73 -90.24 13.97
C GLN A 400 29.71 -89.34 13.25
N ALA A 401 30.03 -88.95 12.00
CA ALA A 401 29.19 -88.15 11.12
C ALA A 401 28.29 -89.06 10.25
N ASP A 402 27.03 -89.25 10.67
CA ASP A 402 25.97 -89.88 9.86
C ASP A 402 25.32 -88.88 8.89
N LEU A 403 24.78 -89.37 7.77
CA LEU A 403 24.05 -88.57 6.77
C LEU A 403 22.85 -87.81 7.36
N GLU A 404 22.20 -88.37 8.39
CA GLU A 404 21.09 -87.74 9.11
C GLU A 404 21.55 -86.48 9.89
N LYS A 405 22.77 -86.49 10.43
CA LYS A 405 23.36 -85.33 11.13
C LYS A 405 23.77 -84.22 10.16
N LEU A 406 24.18 -84.56 8.93
CA LEU A 406 24.48 -83.59 7.87
C LEU A 406 23.22 -82.85 7.40
N GLY A 407 22.09 -83.55 7.27
CA GLY A 407 20.78 -82.94 7.00
C GLY A 407 20.35 -81.96 8.09
N ASN A 408 20.47 -82.34 9.37
CA ASN A 408 20.16 -81.47 10.50
C ASN A 408 21.09 -80.25 10.57
N LEU A 409 22.37 -80.42 10.24
CA LEU A 409 23.35 -79.32 10.18
C LEU A 409 23.01 -78.32 9.07
N SER A 410 22.55 -78.79 7.91
CA SER A 410 22.09 -77.89 6.82
C SER A 410 20.86 -77.07 7.21
N ALA A 411 19.89 -77.67 7.92
CA ALA A 411 18.71 -76.97 8.41
C ALA A 411 19.06 -75.94 9.49
N LEU A 412 20.01 -76.26 10.39
CA LEU A 412 20.54 -75.33 11.38
C LEU A 412 21.29 -74.16 10.71
N LEU A 413 22.09 -74.42 9.67
CA LEU A 413 22.80 -73.38 8.91
C LEU A 413 21.82 -72.46 8.18
N ALA A 414 20.79 -73.00 7.53
CA ALA A 414 19.74 -72.21 6.86
C ALA A 414 18.92 -71.37 7.85
N GLY A 415 18.57 -71.93 9.02
CA GLY A 415 17.90 -71.19 10.10
C GLY A 415 18.76 -70.06 10.65
N THR A 416 20.06 -70.29 10.82
CA THR A 416 21.01 -69.28 11.30
C THR A 416 21.18 -68.14 10.28
N GLY A 417 21.21 -68.45 8.98
CA GLY A 417 21.22 -67.44 7.91
C GLY A 417 19.98 -66.53 7.91
N ASN A 418 18.79 -67.09 8.15
CA ASN A 418 17.57 -66.30 8.28
C ASN A 418 17.58 -65.38 9.52
N GLU A 419 18.10 -65.83 10.66
CA GLU A 419 18.22 -65.00 11.85
C GLU A 419 19.29 -63.91 11.70
N LEU A 420 20.38 -64.19 10.98
CA LEU A 420 21.39 -63.19 10.60
C LEU A 420 20.80 -62.08 9.73
N GLN A 421 19.98 -62.43 8.74
CA GLN A 421 19.32 -61.46 7.89
C GLN A 421 18.37 -60.58 8.70
N LYS A 422 17.54 -61.16 9.57
CA LYS A 422 16.66 -60.40 10.48
C LYS A 422 17.46 -59.45 11.37
N MET A 423 18.56 -59.93 11.94
CA MET A 423 19.46 -59.12 12.76
C MET A 423 20.03 -57.93 11.96
N ALA A 424 20.47 -58.15 10.72
CA ALA A 424 20.98 -57.12 9.83
C ALA A 424 19.90 -56.09 9.47
N ASP A 425 18.69 -56.53 9.15
CA ASP A 425 17.56 -55.65 8.82
C ASP A 425 17.17 -54.75 10.02
N HIS A 426 17.10 -55.32 11.23
CA HIS A 426 16.84 -54.56 12.44
C HIS A 426 17.98 -53.59 12.78
N LEU A 427 19.24 -54.00 12.68
CA LEU A 427 20.40 -53.11 12.88
C LEU A 427 20.45 -51.97 11.85
N ALA A 428 20.11 -52.24 10.59
CA ALA A 428 20.01 -51.21 9.56
C ALA A 428 18.93 -50.18 9.90
N ARG A 429 17.78 -50.62 10.43
CA ARG A 429 16.72 -49.71 10.91
C ARG A 429 17.18 -48.90 12.12
N LEU A 430 17.87 -49.51 13.08
CA LEU A 430 18.42 -48.81 14.25
C LEU A 430 19.44 -47.74 13.82
N ARG A 431 20.33 -48.06 12.87
CA ARG A 431 21.30 -47.10 12.32
C ARG A 431 20.64 -45.97 11.54
N TRP A 432 19.57 -46.26 10.80
CA TRP A 432 18.80 -45.22 10.14
C TRP A 432 18.17 -44.25 11.16
N VAL A 433 17.61 -44.76 12.27
CA VAL A 433 17.04 -43.90 13.33
C VAL A 433 18.12 -43.08 14.03
N GLU A 434 19.31 -43.64 14.26
CA GLU A 434 20.46 -42.93 14.82
C GLU A 434 20.86 -41.73 13.95
N ASP A 435 20.95 -41.91 12.62
CA ASP A 435 21.18 -40.81 11.66
C ASP A 435 20.06 -39.76 11.69
N GLN A 436 18.79 -40.18 11.82
CA GLN A 436 17.67 -39.25 11.94
C GLN A 436 17.70 -38.46 13.26
N LEU A 437 18.08 -39.10 14.38
CA LEU A 437 18.27 -38.44 15.67
C LEU A 437 19.40 -37.40 15.60
N ALA A 438 20.52 -37.73 14.96
CA ALA A 438 21.64 -36.81 14.78
C ALA A 438 21.24 -35.57 13.95
N LYS A 439 20.48 -35.77 12.86
CA LYS A 439 19.93 -34.68 12.04
C LYS A 439 18.97 -33.80 12.81
N ALA A 440 18.03 -34.39 13.56
CA ALA A 440 17.09 -33.66 14.39
C ALA A 440 17.79 -32.84 15.49
N ILE A 441 18.83 -33.38 16.14
CA ILE A 441 19.65 -32.67 17.11
C ILE A 441 20.31 -31.45 16.44
N GLY A 442 20.95 -31.65 15.28
CA GLY A 442 21.58 -30.56 14.53
C GLY A 442 20.58 -29.46 14.12
N GLY A 443 19.39 -29.86 13.68
CA GLY A 443 18.33 -28.92 13.31
C GLY A 443 17.82 -28.10 14.50
N LEU A 444 17.55 -28.74 15.64
CA LEU A 444 17.13 -28.07 16.88
C LEU A 444 18.20 -27.09 17.42
N GLU A 445 19.49 -27.45 17.31
CA GLU A 445 20.59 -26.56 17.68
C GLU A 445 20.69 -25.35 16.75
N GLY A 446 20.45 -25.51 15.45
CA GLY A 446 20.35 -24.41 14.49
C GLY A 446 19.24 -23.42 14.84
N VAL A 447 18.08 -23.91 15.26
CA VAL A 447 16.96 -23.07 15.73
C VAL A 447 17.35 -22.27 16.97
N GLN A 448 18.05 -22.88 17.95
CA GLN A 448 18.51 -22.21 19.17
C GLN A 448 19.49 -21.06 18.90
N VAL A 449 20.39 -21.22 17.91
CA VAL A 449 21.33 -20.17 17.53
C VAL A 449 20.58 -18.94 17.02
N ILE A 450 19.53 -19.15 16.23
CA ILE A 450 18.78 -18.06 15.59
C ILE A 450 17.80 -17.40 16.55
N THR A 451 17.15 -18.16 17.45
CA THR A 451 16.32 -17.56 18.52
C THR A 451 17.14 -16.64 19.41
N ARG A 452 18.39 -17.01 19.71
CA ARG A 452 19.33 -16.21 20.52
C ARG A 452 19.91 -15.00 19.78
N LEU A 453 20.09 -15.09 18.46
CA LEU A 453 20.58 -13.98 17.63
C LEU A 453 19.49 -12.95 17.26
N GLY A 454 18.24 -13.39 17.09
CA GLY A 454 17.17 -12.55 16.52
C GLY A 454 16.13 -12.01 17.50
N PHE A 455 15.96 -12.61 18.69
CA PHE A 455 14.80 -12.30 19.54
C PHE A 455 15.13 -11.86 20.97
N ILE A 456 16.41 -11.80 21.34
CA ILE A 456 16.83 -11.28 22.65
C ILE A 456 17.47 -9.90 22.47
N PRO A 457 16.68 -8.81 22.38
CA PRO A 457 17.24 -7.50 22.59
C PRO A 457 17.81 -7.45 24.01
N ARG A 458 19.13 -7.33 24.14
CA ARG A 458 19.85 -7.32 25.44
C ARG A 458 19.42 -6.17 26.36
N ASN A 459 18.68 -5.20 25.84
CA ASN A 459 18.01 -4.14 26.59
C ASN A 459 16.60 -4.00 26.03
N LEU A 460 15.56 -4.08 26.88
CA LEU A 460 14.33 -3.27 26.86
C LEU A 460 13.19 -3.96 27.62
N GLY A 461 12.76 -3.36 28.74
CA GLY A 461 11.59 -3.73 29.53
C GLY A 461 10.23 -3.38 28.89
N TYR A 462 10.14 -3.28 27.55
CA TYR A 462 8.95 -2.77 26.84
C TYR A 462 8.20 -3.78 25.96
N LEU A 463 8.73 -4.99 25.76
CA LEU A 463 8.04 -6.09 25.05
C LEU A 463 7.68 -7.21 26.03
N GLY A 464 6.78 -6.92 26.96
CA GLY A 464 6.41 -7.75 28.12
C GLY A 464 5.62 -9.04 27.83
N GLY A 465 5.89 -9.76 26.74
CA GLY A 465 5.26 -11.06 26.47
C GLY A 465 6.10 -11.98 25.60
N LEU A 466 6.66 -11.47 24.50
CA LEU A 466 7.44 -12.28 23.54
C LEU A 466 8.74 -12.83 24.14
N GLY A 467 9.43 -12.05 24.98
CA GLY A 467 10.65 -12.50 25.64
C GLY A 467 10.42 -13.67 26.61
N GLN A 468 9.27 -13.72 27.27
CA GLN A 468 8.90 -14.83 28.16
C GLN A 468 8.55 -16.10 27.38
N THR A 469 7.85 -15.97 26.25
CA THR A 469 7.51 -17.10 25.38
C THR A 469 8.75 -17.69 24.69
N VAL A 470 9.65 -16.85 24.21
CA VAL A 470 10.91 -17.29 23.57
C VAL A 470 11.86 -17.92 24.60
N GLY A 471 11.96 -17.36 25.81
CA GLY A 471 12.76 -17.94 26.89
C GLY A 471 12.27 -19.33 27.31
N ARG A 472 10.95 -19.52 27.40
CA ARG A 472 10.36 -20.84 27.70
C ARG A 472 10.61 -21.85 26.58
N LEU A 473 10.49 -21.43 25.32
CA LEU A 473 10.78 -22.28 24.18
C LEU A 473 12.26 -22.70 24.15
N ASP A 474 13.20 -21.79 24.46
CA ASP A 474 14.63 -22.12 24.53
C ASP A 474 14.91 -23.19 25.60
N GLU A 475 14.31 -23.06 26.80
CA GLU A 475 14.44 -24.07 27.86
C GLU A 475 13.84 -25.43 27.46
N GLU A 476 12.68 -25.44 26.82
CA GLU A 476 12.01 -26.68 26.35
C GLU A 476 12.81 -27.35 25.22
N LEU A 477 13.36 -26.57 24.29
CA LEU A 477 14.25 -27.06 23.23
C LEU A 477 15.56 -27.61 23.79
N GLN A 478 16.16 -26.96 24.79
CA GLN A 478 17.39 -27.46 25.42
C GLN A 478 17.18 -28.82 26.10
N LYS A 479 16.07 -28.98 26.82
CA LYS A 479 15.71 -30.28 27.43
C LYS A 479 15.51 -31.35 26.36
N LEU A 480 14.80 -31.02 25.29
CA LEU A 480 14.56 -31.95 24.18
C LEU A 480 15.87 -32.37 23.50
N VAL A 481 16.76 -31.43 23.19
CA VAL A 481 18.08 -31.73 22.58
C VAL A 481 18.91 -32.62 23.50
N ALA A 482 18.94 -32.34 24.80
CA ALA A 482 19.68 -33.15 25.76
C ALA A 482 19.13 -34.59 25.83
N ASP A 483 17.82 -34.76 25.84
CA ASP A 483 17.19 -36.08 25.88
C ASP A 483 17.39 -36.86 24.57
N LEU A 484 17.20 -36.23 23.40
CA LEU A 484 17.48 -36.85 22.10
C LEU A 484 18.94 -37.28 21.99
N ARG A 485 19.88 -36.46 22.47
CA ARG A 485 21.32 -36.78 22.49
C ARG A 485 21.62 -37.99 23.37
N ALA A 486 21.00 -38.09 24.55
CA ALA A 486 21.16 -39.25 25.43
C ALA A 486 20.64 -40.54 24.77
N LYS A 487 19.51 -40.47 24.05
CA LYS A 487 18.96 -41.61 23.30
C LYS A 487 19.81 -41.99 22.09
N ALA A 488 20.32 -41.02 21.35
CA ALA A 488 21.23 -41.24 20.23
C ALA A 488 22.53 -41.93 20.70
N GLN A 489 23.12 -41.47 21.81
CA GLN A 489 24.30 -42.11 22.40
C GLN A 489 24.02 -43.55 22.85
N THR A 490 22.87 -43.79 23.48
CA THR A 490 22.47 -45.16 23.90
C THR A 490 22.32 -46.10 22.70
N LEU A 491 21.77 -45.58 21.60
CA LEU A 491 21.58 -46.33 20.36
C LEU A 491 22.91 -46.57 19.62
N ASP A 492 23.78 -45.57 19.55
CA ASP A 492 25.13 -45.67 18.99
C ASP A 492 25.98 -46.68 19.79
N ASP A 493 25.96 -46.60 21.13
CA ASP A 493 26.63 -47.56 22.01
C ASP A 493 26.13 -48.99 21.79
N PHE A 494 24.81 -49.17 21.63
CA PHE A 494 24.23 -50.47 21.30
C PHE A 494 24.74 -50.99 19.94
N ILE A 495 24.67 -50.19 18.88
CA ILE A 495 25.11 -50.56 17.52
C ILE A 495 26.62 -50.89 17.52
N ASN A 496 27.44 -50.06 18.17
CA ASN A 496 28.89 -50.23 18.22
C ASN A 496 29.31 -51.48 18.99
N ARG A 497 28.57 -51.87 20.03
CA ARG A 497 28.80 -53.14 20.75
C ARG A 497 28.49 -54.36 19.89
N PHE A 498 27.52 -54.28 18.97
CA PHE A 498 27.20 -55.37 18.04
C PHE A 498 28.15 -55.45 16.84
N ASN A 499 28.82 -54.36 16.46
CA ASN A 499 29.67 -54.32 15.27
C ASN A 499 30.76 -55.42 15.21
N PRO A 500 31.53 -55.72 16.29
CA PRO A 500 32.50 -56.81 16.29
C PRO A 500 31.86 -58.19 16.07
N LEU A 501 30.66 -58.39 16.61
CA LEU A 501 29.92 -59.64 16.55
C LEU A 501 29.32 -59.85 15.14
N VAL A 502 28.83 -58.77 14.50
CA VAL A 502 28.36 -58.80 13.11
C VAL A 502 29.50 -59.17 12.14
N GLN A 503 30.70 -58.62 12.31
CA GLN A 503 31.85 -58.96 11.45
C GLN A 503 32.19 -60.46 11.54
N THR A 504 32.27 -61.00 12.77
CA THR A 504 32.54 -62.42 13.01
C THR A 504 31.44 -63.31 12.42
N LEU A 505 30.18 -62.89 12.52
CA LEU A 505 29.03 -63.60 11.95
C LEU A 505 29.01 -63.59 10.42
N LEU A 506 29.32 -62.47 9.78
CA LEU A 506 29.41 -62.36 8.31
C LEU A 506 30.55 -63.21 7.76
N ASP A 507 31.67 -63.26 8.46
CA ASP A 507 32.79 -64.12 8.07
C ASP A 507 32.46 -65.61 8.25
N TRP A 508 31.68 -65.95 9.29
CA TRP A 508 31.16 -67.29 9.49
C TRP A 508 30.15 -67.68 8.40
N GLU A 509 29.18 -66.80 8.10
CA GLU A 509 28.16 -66.98 7.06
C GLU A 509 28.76 -67.20 5.67
N LYS A 510 29.75 -66.40 5.27
CA LYS A 510 30.45 -66.55 3.97
C LYS A 510 31.14 -67.91 3.84
N LYS A 511 31.63 -68.47 4.94
CA LYS A 511 32.32 -69.76 4.95
C LYS A 511 31.34 -70.93 5.05
N THR A 512 30.23 -70.79 5.77
CA THR A 512 29.17 -71.81 5.83
C THR A 512 28.42 -71.93 4.51
N THR A 513 28.15 -70.82 3.81
CA THR A 513 27.59 -70.83 2.44
C THR A 513 28.54 -71.49 1.45
N LYS A 514 29.85 -71.24 1.57
CA LYS A 514 30.88 -71.95 0.81
C LYS A 514 30.87 -73.46 1.09
N LEU A 515 30.76 -73.86 2.36
CA LEU A 515 30.65 -75.29 2.75
C LEU A 515 29.36 -75.92 2.18
N ALA A 516 28.22 -75.25 2.30
CA ALA A 516 26.94 -75.72 1.77
C ALA A 516 27.03 -75.95 0.24
N GLY A 517 27.64 -75.01 -0.50
CA GLY A 517 27.90 -75.17 -1.93
C GLY A 517 28.87 -76.31 -2.27
N GLN A 518 29.85 -76.59 -1.40
CA GLN A 518 30.76 -77.73 -1.55
C GLN A 518 30.09 -79.09 -1.22
N LEU A 519 29.12 -79.09 -0.31
CA LEU A 519 28.33 -80.28 0.05
C LEU A 519 27.29 -80.63 -1.03
N ASP A 520 26.65 -79.62 -1.62
CA ASP A 520 25.74 -79.77 -2.78
C ASP A 520 26.48 -80.35 -4.01
N GLN A 521 27.75 -79.96 -4.19
CA GLN A 521 28.65 -80.56 -5.19
C GLN A 521 29.05 -82.01 -4.88
N MET A 522 28.93 -82.46 -3.63
CA MET A 522 29.25 -83.83 -3.21
C MET A 522 28.07 -84.80 -3.46
N GLU A 523 26.83 -84.33 -3.28
CA GLU A 523 25.62 -85.10 -3.62
C GLU A 523 25.55 -85.43 -5.13
N THR A 524 26.16 -84.58 -5.96
CA THR A 524 26.23 -84.73 -7.41
C THR A 524 27.43 -85.54 -7.92
N LEU A 525 28.46 -85.78 -7.11
CA LEU A 525 29.67 -86.52 -7.50
C LEU A 525 30.15 -87.47 -6.38
N LEU A 526 29.58 -88.67 -6.32
CA LEU A 526 30.07 -89.77 -5.49
C LEU A 526 31.41 -90.30 -6.04
N GLY A 527 32.49 -89.60 -5.73
CA GLY A 527 33.84 -89.99 -6.11
C GLY A 527 34.93 -88.98 -5.72
N GLY A 528 35.37 -89.02 -4.45
CA GLY A 528 36.74 -88.69 -4.04
C GLY A 528 37.24 -87.25 -4.13
N ASN A 529 37.17 -86.52 -3.02
CA ASN A 529 38.36 -85.90 -2.38
C ASN A 529 37.98 -85.30 -1.01
N GLY A 530 38.86 -85.47 -0.02
CA GLY A 530 38.66 -85.11 1.40
C GLY A 530 38.48 -83.62 1.74
N GLY A 531 38.09 -82.79 0.76
CA GLY A 531 37.89 -81.34 0.91
C GLY A 531 36.73 -80.98 1.84
N ALA A 532 35.64 -81.76 1.86
CA ALA A 532 34.52 -81.50 2.77
C ALA A 532 34.90 -81.76 4.25
N PHE A 533 35.72 -82.77 4.53
CA PHE A 533 36.22 -83.04 5.88
C PHE A 533 37.21 -81.98 6.35
N GLN A 534 38.08 -81.49 5.46
CA GLN A 534 38.96 -80.35 5.77
C GLN A 534 38.14 -79.07 5.99
N ALA A 535 37.13 -78.81 5.16
CA ALA A 535 36.23 -77.67 5.32
C ALA A 535 35.39 -77.77 6.60
N LEU A 536 34.94 -78.97 7.00
CA LEU A 536 34.28 -79.22 8.29
C LEU A 536 35.24 -78.99 9.46
N THR A 537 36.52 -79.37 9.34
CA THR A 537 37.56 -79.12 10.37
C THR A 537 37.92 -77.64 10.48
N GLU A 538 37.96 -76.93 9.35
CA GLU A 538 38.11 -75.47 9.33
C GLU A 538 36.88 -74.77 9.92
N LEU A 539 35.68 -75.29 9.66
CA LEU A 539 34.42 -74.78 10.21
C LEU A 539 34.33 -75.00 11.72
N THR A 540 34.71 -76.17 12.24
CA THR A 540 34.73 -76.45 13.69
C THR A 540 35.78 -75.62 14.41
N GLY A 541 36.98 -75.47 13.84
CA GLY A 541 38.04 -74.61 14.40
C GLY A 541 37.65 -73.12 14.45
N MET A 542 36.95 -72.62 13.43
CA MET A 542 36.42 -71.26 13.44
C MET A 542 35.20 -71.11 14.36
N THR A 543 34.36 -72.14 14.43
CA THR A 543 33.22 -72.16 15.35
C THR A 543 33.71 -72.06 16.80
N ASP A 544 34.84 -72.66 17.17
CA ASP A 544 35.44 -72.49 18.50
C ASP A 544 35.87 -71.03 18.78
N HIS A 545 36.48 -70.36 17.80
CA HIS A 545 36.85 -68.93 17.92
C HIS A 545 35.62 -68.02 18.02
N SER A 546 34.63 -68.20 17.13
CA SER A 546 33.37 -67.44 17.18
C SER A 546 32.60 -67.72 18.47
N LEU A 547 32.57 -68.96 18.95
CA LEU A 547 31.91 -69.34 20.20
C LEU A 547 32.55 -68.70 21.42
N ARG A 548 33.88 -68.58 21.49
CA ARG A 548 34.55 -67.84 22.56
C ARG A 548 34.14 -66.37 22.56
N GLN A 549 34.13 -65.74 21.38
CA GLN A 549 33.72 -64.34 21.23
C GLN A 549 32.23 -64.12 21.60
N PHE A 550 31.35 -65.09 21.31
CA PHE A 550 29.95 -65.05 21.71
C PHE A 550 29.73 -65.38 23.20
N ALA A 551 30.52 -66.27 23.79
CA ALA A 551 30.42 -66.66 25.20
C ALA A 551 30.91 -65.55 26.13
N GLU A 552 31.87 -64.74 25.68
CA GLU A 552 32.36 -63.55 26.40
C GLU A 552 31.47 -62.31 26.18
N PHE A 553 30.48 -62.38 25.28
CA PHE A 553 29.61 -61.25 24.96
C PHE A 553 28.49 -61.08 25.98
N ASP A 554 28.40 -59.90 26.59
CA ASP A 554 27.45 -59.61 27.66
C ASP A 554 26.07 -59.19 27.12
N PHE A 555 25.23 -60.19 26.80
CA PHE A 555 23.84 -59.96 26.38
C PHE A 555 22.96 -59.37 27.50
N ALA A 556 23.28 -59.64 28.77
CA ALA A 556 22.54 -59.11 29.92
C ALA A 556 22.79 -57.60 30.08
N GLY A 557 24.05 -57.17 30.00
CA GLY A 557 24.44 -55.76 30.02
C GLY A 557 23.89 -54.97 28.83
N LEU A 558 23.68 -55.60 27.66
CA LEU A 558 22.98 -54.98 26.53
C LEU A 558 21.49 -54.76 26.79
N ARG A 559 20.81 -55.74 27.41
CA ARG A 559 19.40 -55.58 27.81
C ARG A 559 19.25 -54.49 28.88
N GLU A 560 20.15 -54.44 29.85
CA GLU A 560 20.16 -53.41 30.88
C GLU A 560 20.45 -52.02 30.29
N GLY A 561 21.38 -51.93 29.32
CA GLY A 561 21.67 -50.70 28.58
C GLY A 561 20.53 -50.17 27.71
N LEU A 562 19.53 -51.00 27.38
CA LEU A 562 18.32 -50.60 26.64
C LEU A 562 17.19 -50.09 27.56
N ALA A 563 17.25 -50.34 28.87
CA ALA A 563 16.22 -49.89 29.80
C ALA A 563 16.01 -48.35 29.83
N PRO A 564 17.07 -47.51 29.73
CA PRO A 564 16.91 -46.06 29.60
C PRO A 564 16.22 -45.63 28.29
N LEU A 565 16.43 -46.39 27.22
CA LEU A 565 15.78 -46.14 25.93
C LEU A 565 14.26 -46.35 26.09
N GLU A 566 13.84 -47.44 26.73
CA GLU A 566 12.44 -47.79 26.96
C GLU A 566 11.69 -46.78 27.82
N ALA A 567 12.25 -46.43 28.98
CA ALA A 567 11.62 -45.47 29.88
C ALA A 567 11.53 -44.06 29.27
N GLY A 568 12.54 -43.68 28.49
CA GLY A 568 12.68 -42.31 27.98
C GLY A 568 11.79 -41.99 26.78
N PHE A 569 11.31 -42.97 26.00
CA PHE A 569 10.38 -42.72 24.89
C PHE A 569 8.94 -42.46 25.37
N ASP A 570 8.53 -43.05 26.50
CA ASP A 570 7.22 -42.83 27.13
C ASP A 570 7.12 -41.42 27.78
N GLU A 571 8.23 -40.92 28.35
CA GLU A 571 8.27 -39.62 29.05
C GLU A 571 8.07 -38.43 28.09
N LEU A 572 8.64 -38.52 26.87
CA LEU A 572 8.52 -37.50 25.83
C LEU A 572 7.09 -37.33 25.28
N GLN A 573 6.22 -38.34 25.42
CA GLN A 573 4.86 -38.33 24.88
C GLN A 573 3.92 -37.38 25.64
N ASN A 574 4.27 -36.99 26.87
CA ASN A 574 3.41 -36.19 27.74
C ASN A 574 3.36 -34.70 27.29
N ASN A 575 2.43 -34.40 26.38
CA ASN A 575 1.90 -33.07 26.00
C ASN A 575 2.84 -31.99 25.44
N ASN A 576 4.16 -32.10 25.56
CA ASN A 576 5.07 -31.02 25.15
C ASN A 576 5.50 -31.09 23.68
N LEU A 577 5.64 -32.27 23.08
CA LEU A 577 6.11 -32.41 21.69
C LEU A 577 5.20 -31.71 20.67
N MET A 578 3.88 -31.84 20.80
CA MET A 578 2.92 -31.18 19.91
C MET A 578 2.94 -29.64 20.05
N LEU A 579 3.23 -29.13 21.25
CA LEU A 579 3.40 -27.69 21.47
C LEU A 579 4.68 -27.19 20.79
N ILE A 580 5.79 -27.91 20.94
CA ILE A 580 7.07 -27.57 20.31
C ILE A 580 6.94 -27.60 18.78
N ILE A 581 6.29 -28.63 18.21
CA ILE A 581 6.00 -28.71 16.77
C ILE A 581 5.19 -27.49 16.32
N GLY A 582 4.09 -27.17 17.03
CA GLY A 582 3.24 -26.03 16.68
C GLY A 582 3.96 -24.67 16.77
N GLU A 583 4.85 -24.48 17.75
CA GLU A 583 5.68 -23.28 17.85
C GLU A 583 6.76 -23.21 16.75
N MET A 584 7.38 -24.34 16.39
CA MET A 584 8.32 -24.38 15.26
C MET A 584 7.63 -24.14 13.92
N GLU A 585 6.41 -24.63 13.71
CA GLU A 585 5.59 -24.31 12.53
C GLU A 585 5.22 -22.82 12.48
N LYS A 586 4.90 -22.21 13.63
CA LYS A 586 4.70 -20.75 13.72
C LYS A 586 5.96 -19.98 13.37
N ILE A 587 7.13 -20.42 13.86
CA ILE A 587 8.41 -19.80 13.50
C ILE A 587 8.62 -19.91 11.99
N LYS A 588 8.52 -21.12 11.42
CA LYS A 588 8.64 -21.37 9.97
C LYS A 588 7.72 -20.49 9.14
N THR A 589 6.44 -20.37 9.53
CA THR A 589 5.45 -19.55 8.81
C THR A 589 5.65 -18.05 9.00
N SER A 590 6.29 -17.64 10.09
CA SER A 590 6.64 -16.25 10.41
C SER A 590 8.00 -15.82 9.86
N LEU A 591 8.84 -16.75 9.40
CA LEU A 591 10.11 -16.42 8.77
C LEU A 591 9.86 -15.49 7.58
N PRO A 592 10.61 -14.37 7.45
CA PRO A 592 10.44 -13.44 6.34
C PRO A 592 10.59 -14.17 5.01
N LYS A 593 9.52 -14.17 4.19
CA LYS A 593 9.55 -14.67 2.80
C LYS A 593 10.23 -13.66 1.86
N LEU A 594 11.25 -12.97 2.33
CA LEU A 594 12.00 -12.00 1.55
C LEU A 594 13.04 -12.73 0.69
N LYS A 595 13.18 -12.31 -0.56
CA LYS A 595 14.29 -12.73 -1.43
C LYS A 595 15.60 -12.07 -0.97
N ASP A 596 16.74 -12.66 -1.32
CA ASP A 596 18.06 -12.11 -0.97
C ASP A 596 18.21 -10.64 -1.40
N GLU A 597 17.72 -10.30 -2.61
CA GLU A 597 17.68 -8.92 -3.12
C GLU A 597 16.81 -7.98 -2.27
N GLU A 598 15.66 -8.43 -1.76
CA GLU A 598 14.77 -7.61 -0.95
C GLU A 598 15.38 -7.31 0.42
N ILE A 599 16.09 -8.28 1.00
CA ILE A 599 16.86 -8.12 2.23
C ILE A 599 17.96 -7.07 2.00
N SER A 600 18.71 -7.19 0.90
CA SER A 600 19.79 -6.27 0.54
C SER A 600 19.30 -4.85 0.28
N LYS A 601 18.19 -4.68 -0.45
CA LYS A 601 17.53 -3.37 -0.66
C LYS A 601 17.06 -2.75 0.65
N THR A 602 16.52 -3.56 1.56
CA THR A 602 16.06 -3.10 2.86
C THR A 602 17.24 -2.66 3.73
N ILE A 603 18.34 -3.40 3.74
CA ILE A 603 19.59 -2.98 4.42
C ILE A 603 20.08 -1.65 3.84
N GLY A 604 20.09 -1.49 2.52
CA GLY A 604 20.48 -0.22 1.88
C GLY A 604 19.53 0.94 2.15
N LEU A 605 18.25 0.68 2.45
CA LEU A 605 17.32 1.71 2.96
C LEU A 605 17.67 2.06 4.41
N LEU A 606 17.84 1.05 5.27
CA LEU A 606 18.20 1.25 6.68
C LEU A 606 19.53 1.99 6.82
N ASP A 607 20.52 1.72 5.97
CA ASP A 607 21.79 2.46 5.96
C ASP A 607 21.63 3.94 5.65
N ARG A 608 20.74 4.30 4.71
CA ARG A 608 20.46 5.71 4.40
C ARG A 608 19.73 6.42 5.52
N TYR A 609 18.80 5.73 6.19
CA TYR A 609 18.08 6.26 7.35
C TYR A 609 18.99 6.39 8.58
N LEU A 610 19.81 5.37 8.88
CA LEU A 610 20.77 5.38 9.98
C LEU A 610 21.94 6.35 9.73
N GLY A 611 22.33 6.52 8.46
CA GLY A 611 23.37 7.46 8.01
C GLY A 611 22.92 8.92 7.91
N GLY A 612 21.65 9.21 8.20
CA GLY A 612 21.14 10.58 8.31
C GLY A 612 20.83 11.29 6.98
N GLU A 613 20.80 10.57 5.85
CA GLU A 613 20.51 11.17 4.53
C GLU A 613 19.03 11.58 4.34
N THR A 614 18.12 11.05 5.16
CA THR A 614 16.67 11.27 5.03
C THR A 614 15.98 11.70 6.32
N LEU A 615 16.72 11.96 7.41
CA LEU A 615 16.14 12.52 8.61
C LEU A 615 15.65 13.94 8.28
N PRO A 616 14.34 14.25 8.38
CA PRO A 616 13.93 15.64 8.43
C PRO A 616 14.65 16.24 9.64
N GLY A 617 15.60 17.14 9.38
CA GLY A 617 16.38 17.78 10.42
C GLY A 617 15.46 18.28 11.52
N GLU A 618 15.92 18.18 12.76
CA GLU A 618 15.24 18.75 13.91
C GLU A 618 14.82 20.20 13.57
N LYS A 619 13.65 20.60 14.06
CA LYS A 619 13.11 21.93 13.79
C LYS A 619 12.53 22.54 15.04
N VAL A 620 12.67 23.86 15.14
CA VAL A 620 12.03 24.69 16.15
C VAL A 620 10.93 25.49 15.47
N GLU A 621 9.72 25.44 16.02
CA GLU A 621 8.56 26.15 15.51
C GLU A 621 8.11 27.20 16.53
N LEU A 622 8.15 28.47 16.13
CA LEU A 622 7.74 29.61 16.95
C LEU A 622 6.54 30.30 16.31
N PHE A 623 5.47 30.45 17.07
CA PHE A 623 4.30 31.22 16.66
C PHE A 623 4.50 32.69 17.04
N VAL A 624 4.50 33.58 16.05
CA VAL A 624 4.79 35.01 16.22
C VAL A 624 3.68 35.89 15.65
N ASN A 625 3.58 37.15 16.09
CA ASN A 625 2.75 38.14 15.39
C ASN A 625 3.32 38.41 13.99
N ALA A 626 2.46 38.73 13.03
CA ALA A 626 2.87 39.17 11.70
C ALA A 626 3.40 40.62 11.73
N GLY A 627 4.14 41.02 10.68
CA GLY A 627 4.66 42.39 10.52
C GLY A 627 5.89 42.72 11.37
N TYR A 628 6.62 41.72 11.85
CA TYR A 628 7.93 41.89 12.50
C TYR A 628 9.03 42.16 11.47
N ASN A 629 10.17 42.68 11.94
CA ASN A 629 11.33 42.93 11.12
C ASN A 629 12.12 41.62 10.87
N GLU A 630 11.83 40.96 9.75
CA GLU A 630 12.45 39.68 9.37
C GLU A 630 13.99 39.73 9.42
N ALA A 631 14.61 40.80 8.92
CA ALA A 631 16.07 40.92 8.88
C ALA A 631 16.71 40.98 10.28
N GLU A 632 16.01 41.58 11.25
CA GLU A 632 16.48 41.67 12.63
C GLU A 632 16.27 40.34 13.38
N VAL A 633 15.11 39.69 13.17
CA VAL A 633 14.83 38.36 13.73
C VAL A 633 15.80 37.32 13.20
N THR A 634 16.06 37.29 11.90
CA THR A 634 17.06 36.39 11.28
C THR A 634 18.44 36.59 11.92
N ARG A 635 18.87 37.84 12.11
CA ARG A 635 20.16 38.13 12.76
C ARG A 635 20.22 37.62 14.20
N ILE A 636 19.15 37.79 14.97
CA ILE A 636 19.09 37.30 16.35
C ILE A 636 19.14 35.77 16.40
N VAL A 637 18.44 35.09 15.49
CA VAL A 637 18.44 33.63 15.37
C VAL A 637 19.83 33.10 14.98
N HIS A 638 20.47 33.67 13.97
CA HIS A 638 21.84 33.27 13.56
C HIS A 638 22.86 33.50 14.68
N ASN A 639 22.75 34.62 15.41
CA ASN A 639 23.60 34.87 16.58
C ASN A 639 23.36 33.88 17.73
N PHE A 640 22.13 33.37 17.89
CA PHE A 640 21.79 32.41 18.95
C PHE A 640 22.36 31.02 18.67
N PHE A 641 22.40 30.60 17.41
CA PHE A 641 22.93 29.29 16.99
C PHE A 641 24.39 29.31 16.56
N ASP A 642 25.04 30.48 16.53
CA ASP A 642 26.42 30.69 16.07
C ASP A 642 26.71 30.01 14.71
N SER A 643 25.69 30.00 13.82
CA SER A 643 25.73 29.29 12.55
C SER A 643 24.76 29.89 11.53
N ASP A 644 25.30 30.31 10.39
CA ASP A 644 24.53 30.78 9.23
C ASP A 644 23.82 29.65 8.46
N GLN A 645 24.07 28.39 8.83
CA GLN A 645 23.51 27.22 8.16
C GLN A 645 22.07 26.90 8.59
N VAL A 646 21.59 27.56 9.65
CA VAL A 646 20.21 27.43 10.13
C VAL A 646 19.26 28.15 9.16
N ARG A 647 18.30 27.40 8.59
CA ARG A 647 17.32 27.95 7.65
C ARG A 647 16.07 28.38 8.38
N ILE A 648 15.63 29.60 8.11
CA ILE A 648 14.42 30.17 8.69
C ILE A 648 13.37 30.29 7.59
N GLN A 649 12.18 29.73 7.83
CA GLN A 649 11.06 29.77 6.92
C GLN A 649 9.83 30.34 7.62
N VAL A 650 9.16 31.30 6.97
CA VAL A 650 7.91 31.87 7.47
C VAL A 650 6.74 31.15 6.79
N LEU A 651 5.83 30.61 7.60
CA LEU A 651 4.64 29.89 7.19
C LEU A 651 3.39 30.62 7.70
N PRO A 652 2.23 30.47 7.01
CA PRO A 652 0.96 31.00 7.52
C PRO A 652 0.59 30.30 8.85
N ALA A 653 -0.04 31.06 9.75
CA ALA A 653 -0.48 30.56 11.06
C ALA A 653 -1.57 29.47 11.02
N GLY A 654 -2.24 29.33 9.88
CA GLY A 654 -3.29 28.37 9.63
C GLY A 654 -3.92 28.61 8.25
N ILE A 655 -4.73 27.68 7.78
CA ILE A 655 -5.40 27.74 6.49
C ILE A 655 -6.90 27.63 6.73
N LEU A 656 -7.66 28.59 6.20
CA LEU A 656 -9.12 28.52 6.21
C LEU A 656 -9.60 27.66 5.04
N GLN A 657 -10.27 26.56 5.35
CA GLN A 657 -10.85 25.66 4.37
C GLN A 657 -12.38 25.85 4.32
N PRO A 658 -12.96 26.11 3.13
CA PRO A 658 -14.40 26.05 2.95
C PRO A 658 -14.88 24.59 3.08
N ASP A 659 -16.07 24.41 3.64
CA ASP A 659 -16.67 23.08 3.81
C ASP A 659 -17.09 22.50 2.44
N VAL A 660 -16.91 21.18 2.26
CA VAL A 660 -17.14 20.46 1.00
C VAL A 660 -18.57 20.67 0.48
N ARG A 661 -19.56 20.70 1.37
CA ARG A 661 -20.97 20.90 0.98
C ARG A 661 -21.27 22.35 0.58
N ASN A 662 -20.56 23.32 1.15
CA ASN A 662 -20.63 24.72 0.70
C ASN A 662 -20.01 24.87 -0.70
N GLU A 663 -18.95 24.13 -1.02
CA GLU A 663 -18.44 24.09 -2.39
C GLU A 663 -19.45 23.45 -3.35
N VAL A 664 -20.09 22.34 -2.96
CA VAL A 664 -21.12 21.70 -3.80
C VAL A 664 -22.32 22.63 -4.03
N THR A 665 -22.82 23.32 -3.01
CA THR A 665 -23.92 24.29 -3.18
C THR A 665 -23.52 25.50 -3.99
N ARG A 666 -22.27 25.97 -3.86
CA ARG A 666 -21.72 27.00 -4.74
C ARG A 666 -21.67 26.52 -6.19
N LEU A 667 -21.18 25.31 -6.43
CA LEU A 667 -21.14 24.68 -7.76
C LEU A 667 -22.54 24.49 -8.34
N LEU A 668 -23.53 24.09 -7.54
CA LEU A 668 -24.93 23.97 -7.96
C LEU A 668 -25.52 25.32 -8.38
N GLY A 669 -25.28 26.37 -7.59
CA GLY A 669 -25.67 27.74 -7.96
C GLY A 669 -24.96 28.24 -9.23
N GLU A 670 -23.70 27.87 -9.41
CA GLU A 670 -22.95 28.13 -10.65
C GLU A 670 -23.58 27.39 -11.85
N VAL A 671 -24.01 26.14 -11.68
CA VAL A 671 -24.71 25.35 -12.72
C VAL A 671 -26.05 25.99 -13.11
N GLN A 672 -26.83 26.48 -12.14
CA GLN A 672 -28.06 27.22 -12.43
C GLN A 672 -27.80 28.42 -13.35
N GLY A 673 -26.77 29.22 -13.03
CA GLY A 673 -26.38 30.38 -13.83
C GLY A 673 -26.01 30.00 -15.27
N VAL A 674 -25.31 28.87 -15.44
CA VAL A 674 -24.90 28.35 -16.76
C VAL A 674 -26.09 27.85 -17.56
N ILE A 675 -27.02 27.11 -16.95
CA ILE A 675 -28.24 26.62 -17.62
C ILE A 675 -29.11 27.78 -18.08
N ALA A 676 -29.27 28.82 -17.24
CA ALA A 676 -29.97 30.04 -17.63
C ALA A 676 -29.27 30.74 -18.80
N ALA A 677 -27.93 30.83 -18.80
CA ALA A 677 -27.16 31.41 -19.90
C ALA A 677 -27.32 30.61 -21.20
N LEU A 678 -27.31 29.28 -21.14
CA LEU A 678 -27.55 28.41 -22.29
C LEU A 678 -28.96 28.61 -22.85
N ALA A 679 -29.97 28.72 -21.98
CA ALA A 679 -31.34 29.04 -22.38
C ALA A 679 -31.42 30.40 -23.08
N VAL A 680 -30.73 31.43 -22.57
CA VAL A 680 -30.64 32.75 -23.25
C VAL A 680 -30.01 32.61 -24.64
N ILE A 681 -28.93 31.84 -24.80
CA ILE A 681 -28.29 31.65 -26.10
C ILE A 681 -29.22 30.92 -27.07
N ILE A 682 -29.89 29.85 -26.63
CA ILE A 682 -30.86 29.12 -27.45
C ILE A 682 -32.01 30.04 -27.88
N LEU A 683 -32.54 30.85 -26.96
CA LEU A 683 -33.58 31.84 -27.25
C LEU A 683 -33.07 32.93 -28.19
N ALA A 684 -31.82 33.36 -28.05
CA ALA A 684 -31.18 34.30 -28.98
C ALA A 684 -31.18 33.73 -30.39
N VAL A 685 -30.75 32.47 -30.57
CA VAL A 685 -30.76 31.77 -31.86
C VAL A 685 -32.17 31.74 -32.44
N LEU A 686 -33.17 31.32 -31.65
CA LEU A 686 -34.55 31.21 -32.12
C LEU A 686 -35.14 32.56 -32.52
N ILE A 687 -34.98 33.58 -31.67
CA ILE A 687 -35.54 34.92 -31.88
C ILE A 687 -34.85 35.62 -33.05
N PHE A 688 -33.52 35.53 -33.17
CA PHE A 688 -32.81 36.12 -34.31
C PHE A 688 -33.11 35.38 -35.62
N LEU A 689 -33.22 34.05 -35.60
CA LEU A 689 -33.54 33.25 -36.78
C LEU A 689 -34.97 33.51 -37.27
N GLN A 690 -35.93 33.66 -36.36
CA GLN A 690 -37.34 33.86 -36.71
C GLN A 690 -37.65 35.31 -37.10
N ASP A 691 -37.17 36.30 -36.33
CA ASP A 691 -37.60 37.70 -36.48
C ASP A 691 -36.58 38.60 -37.19
N GLN A 692 -35.28 38.43 -36.92
CA GLN A 692 -34.25 39.34 -37.44
C GLN A 692 -33.65 38.87 -38.78
N ALA A 693 -33.64 37.58 -39.07
CA ALA A 693 -33.09 37.06 -40.33
C ALA A 693 -33.74 37.65 -41.60
N PRO A 694 -35.08 37.84 -41.70
CA PRO A 694 -35.69 38.49 -42.87
C PRO A 694 -35.32 39.97 -43.01
N ILE A 695 -35.24 40.68 -41.87
CA ILE A 695 -34.86 42.10 -41.82
C ILE A 695 -33.39 42.27 -42.25
N LEU A 696 -32.51 41.38 -41.77
CA LEU A 696 -31.09 41.35 -42.12
C LEU A 696 -30.86 40.96 -43.59
N ALA A 697 -31.66 40.04 -44.14
CA ALA A 697 -31.62 39.67 -45.55
C ALA A 697 -31.99 40.85 -46.47
N LEU A 698 -33.03 41.62 -46.12
CA LEU A 698 -33.34 42.85 -46.85
C LEU A 698 -32.22 43.89 -46.72
N LEU A 699 -31.67 44.07 -45.51
CA LEU A 699 -30.55 44.99 -45.25
C LEU A 699 -29.29 44.61 -46.06
N HIS A 700 -29.09 43.33 -46.38
CA HIS A 700 -28.00 42.85 -47.24
C HIS A 700 -28.15 43.30 -48.70
N HIS A 701 -29.39 43.45 -49.17
CA HIS A 701 -29.72 43.84 -50.56
C HIS A 701 -30.20 45.30 -50.69
N LEU A 702 -30.10 46.12 -49.63
CA LEU A 702 -30.48 47.54 -49.69
C LEU A 702 -29.68 48.34 -50.72
N ASP A 703 -28.42 47.97 -50.96
CA ASP A 703 -27.56 48.56 -51.99
C ASP A 703 -28.13 48.36 -53.42
N LEU A 704 -28.92 47.31 -53.65
CA LEU A 704 -29.57 47.00 -54.93
C LEU A 704 -30.94 47.70 -55.08
N LEU A 705 -31.58 48.06 -53.97
CA LEU A 705 -32.97 48.57 -53.93
C LEU A 705 -33.05 50.10 -53.93
N VAL A 706 -31.98 50.81 -53.53
CA VAL A 706 -31.95 52.28 -53.48
C VAL A 706 -30.98 52.83 -54.53
N PRO A 707 -31.44 53.17 -55.76
CA PRO A 707 -30.58 53.88 -56.72
C PRO A 707 -30.29 55.29 -56.18
N TYR A 708 -29.05 55.50 -55.74
CA TYR A 708 -28.53 56.76 -55.26
C TYR A 708 -28.70 57.86 -56.33
N ARG A 709 -29.41 58.93 -55.99
CA ARG A 709 -29.53 60.14 -56.83
C ARG A 709 -28.12 60.71 -57.01
N LYS A 710 -27.56 60.57 -58.22
CA LYS A 710 -26.22 61.03 -58.64
C LYS A 710 -26.05 62.54 -58.36
N GLY A 711 -25.62 62.89 -57.16
CA GLY A 711 -25.01 64.19 -56.84
C GLY A 711 -23.50 64.08 -57.04
N LYS A 712 -22.94 64.87 -57.96
CA LYS A 712 -21.51 64.89 -58.28
C LYS A 712 -20.66 65.13 -57.01
N GLY A 713 -19.69 64.25 -56.76
CA GLY A 713 -18.42 64.67 -56.16
C GLY A 713 -18.06 64.25 -54.72
N LYS A 714 -18.43 63.07 -54.21
CA LYS A 714 -17.80 62.54 -52.97
C LYS A 714 -17.20 61.15 -53.13
N LYS A 715 -15.92 61.06 -52.75
CA LYS A 715 -14.97 59.96 -52.96
C LYS A 715 -15.26 58.78 -52.02
N GLY A 716 -15.10 57.55 -52.54
CA GLY A 716 -14.72 56.25 -51.94
C GLY A 716 -15.02 55.90 -50.46
N LYS A 717 -14.95 56.83 -49.51
CA LYS A 717 -15.23 56.61 -48.08
C LYS A 717 -16.72 56.42 -47.77
N GLU A 718 -17.63 57.10 -48.47
CA GLU A 718 -19.09 56.91 -48.26
C GLU A 718 -19.55 55.51 -48.72
N LEU A 719 -18.96 54.98 -49.80
CA LEU A 719 -19.28 53.64 -50.33
C LEU A 719 -18.84 52.50 -49.38
N VAL A 720 -17.70 52.67 -48.70
CA VAL A 720 -17.20 51.72 -47.69
C VAL A 720 -18.04 51.81 -46.41
N LEU A 721 -18.49 53.01 -46.04
CA LEU A 721 -19.34 53.21 -44.87
C LEU A 721 -20.68 52.48 -45.06
N ASP A 722 -21.36 52.68 -46.19
CA ASP A 722 -22.67 52.07 -46.49
C ASP A 722 -22.62 50.53 -46.52
N ARG A 723 -21.50 49.95 -46.96
CA ARG A 723 -21.27 48.49 -46.94
C ARG A 723 -21.12 47.90 -45.53
N ILE A 724 -20.60 48.68 -44.57
CA ILE A 724 -20.27 48.22 -43.21
C ILE A 724 -21.41 48.48 -42.22
N TRP A 725 -22.26 49.49 -42.47
CA TRP A 725 -23.39 49.86 -41.59
C TRP A 725 -24.37 48.73 -41.24
N PRO A 726 -24.80 47.85 -42.18
CA PRO A 726 -25.69 46.73 -41.85
C PRO A 726 -25.06 45.73 -40.88
N GLY A 727 -23.75 45.47 -41.03
CA GLY A 727 -22.98 44.62 -40.12
C GLY A 727 -22.85 45.24 -38.72
N LEU A 728 -22.65 46.55 -38.63
CA LEU A 728 -22.61 47.28 -37.36
C LEU A 728 -23.97 47.29 -36.66
N TYR A 729 -25.07 47.43 -37.40
CA TYR A 729 -26.42 47.30 -36.85
C TYR A 729 -26.67 45.91 -36.28
N ALA A 730 -26.35 44.85 -37.04
CA ALA A 730 -26.53 43.47 -36.59
C ALA A 730 -25.67 43.16 -35.35
N SER A 731 -24.42 43.60 -35.36
CA SER A 731 -23.49 43.48 -34.23
C SER A 731 -23.98 44.25 -33.00
N GLY A 732 -24.42 45.50 -33.17
CA GLY A 732 -24.91 46.34 -32.07
C GLY A 732 -26.19 45.80 -31.45
N LEU A 733 -27.14 45.35 -32.29
CA LEU A 733 -28.39 44.75 -31.84
C LEU A 733 -28.15 43.41 -31.13
N GLY A 734 -27.27 42.57 -31.67
CA GLY A 734 -26.82 41.33 -31.03
C GLY A 734 -26.18 41.56 -29.65
N ALA A 735 -25.26 42.51 -29.56
CA ALA A 735 -24.58 42.87 -28.31
C ALA A 735 -25.58 43.38 -27.26
N ALA A 736 -26.41 44.36 -27.62
CA ALA A 736 -27.37 44.97 -26.72
C ALA A 736 -28.44 43.97 -26.24
N TRP A 737 -28.95 43.13 -27.15
CA TRP A 737 -29.98 42.14 -26.83
C TRP A 737 -29.46 41.10 -25.84
N LEU A 738 -28.30 40.49 -26.15
CA LEU A 738 -27.75 39.40 -25.34
C LEU A 738 -27.34 39.91 -23.95
N TRP A 739 -26.64 41.04 -23.88
CA TRP A 739 -26.23 41.63 -22.60
C TRP A 739 -27.41 42.01 -21.72
N THR A 740 -28.45 42.65 -22.28
CA THR A 740 -29.63 43.06 -21.52
C THR A 740 -30.41 41.84 -21.02
N THR A 741 -30.54 40.80 -21.85
CA THR A 741 -31.26 39.57 -21.49
C THR A 741 -30.54 38.80 -20.38
N VAL A 742 -29.20 38.64 -20.46
CA VAL A 742 -28.39 37.98 -19.42
C VAL A 742 -28.46 38.74 -18.10
N LYS A 743 -28.39 40.07 -18.14
CA LYS A 743 -28.46 40.91 -16.94
C LYS A 743 -29.83 40.83 -16.25
N LEU A 744 -30.92 40.75 -17.02
CA LEU A 744 -32.28 40.64 -16.49
C LEU A 744 -32.62 39.22 -16.02
N SER A 745 -32.11 38.18 -16.69
CA SER A 745 -32.39 36.79 -16.35
C SER A 745 -31.60 36.29 -15.13
N GLY A 746 -30.61 37.06 -14.66
CA GLY A 746 -29.68 36.62 -13.61
C GLY A 746 -28.73 35.51 -14.06
N ALA A 747 -28.55 35.33 -15.38
CA ALA A 747 -27.65 34.30 -15.91
C ALA A 747 -26.20 34.68 -15.66
N HIS A 748 -25.39 33.71 -15.23
CA HIS A 748 -23.97 33.91 -14.94
C HIS A 748 -23.18 32.65 -15.32
N ILE A 749 -22.07 32.82 -16.04
CA ILE A 749 -21.13 31.75 -16.34
C ILE A 749 -19.88 31.99 -15.49
N PRO A 750 -19.42 30.99 -14.69
CA PRO A 750 -18.21 31.10 -13.90
C PRO A 750 -17.01 31.51 -14.77
N TYR A 751 -16.15 32.38 -14.23
CA TYR A 751 -14.99 32.92 -14.95
C TYR A 751 -15.30 33.74 -16.22
N PHE A 752 -16.57 34.06 -16.47
CA PHE A 752 -16.99 34.87 -17.62
C PHE A 752 -17.71 36.15 -17.15
N PRO A 753 -16.96 37.26 -16.98
CA PRO A 753 -17.52 38.55 -16.61
C PRO A 753 -18.65 39.03 -17.54
N SER A 754 -19.66 39.68 -16.95
CA SER A 754 -20.83 40.23 -17.67
C SER A 754 -20.52 41.04 -18.94
N PRO A 755 -19.43 41.84 -19.04
CA PRO A 755 -19.11 42.59 -20.26
C PRO A 755 -18.78 41.72 -21.47
N TYR A 756 -18.25 40.50 -21.28
CA TYR A 756 -17.88 39.63 -22.40
C TYR A 756 -19.10 39.18 -23.22
N PHE A 757 -20.29 39.19 -22.64
CA PHE A 757 -21.55 38.93 -23.37
C PHE A 757 -21.85 39.98 -24.44
N LEU A 758 -21.32 41.20 -24.33
CA LEU A 758 -21.41 42.21 -25.39
C LEU A 758 -20.60 41.78 -26.62
N VAL A 759 -19.40 41.25 -26.41
CA VAL A 759 -18.52 40.78 -27.49
C VAL A 759 -19.11 39.53 -28.15
N VAL A 760 -19.59 38.58 -27.36
CA VAL A 760 -20.26 37.38 -27.88
C VAL A 760 -21.53 37.74 -28.65
N GLY A 761 -22.37 38.64 -28.11
CA GLY A 761 -23.56 39.11 -28.80
C GLY A 761 -23.24 39.85 -30.10
N ALA A 762 -22.17 40.64 -30.13
CA ALA A 762 -21.68 41.31 -31.34
C ALA A 762 -21.27 40.31 -32.43
N LEU A 763 -20.45 39.32 -32.08
CA LEU A 763 -20.04 38.25 -32.98
C LEU A 763 -21.24 37.44 -33.47
N PHE A 764 -22.17 37.14 -32.56
CA PHE A 764 -23.39 36.41 -32.87
C PHE A 764 -24.26 37.16 -33.89
N GLY A 765 -24.49 38.46 -33.68
CA GLY A 765 -25.22 39.31 -34.63
C GLY A 765 -24.54 39.38 -35.99
N LEU A 766 -23.22 39.48 -36.02
CA LEU A 766 -22.43 39.49 -37.27
C LEU A 766 -22.47 38.15 -38.01
N LEU A 767 -22.46 37.03 -37.28
CA LEU A 767 -22.59 35.69 -37.84
C LEU A 767 -23.97 35.49 -38.47
N PHE A 768 -25.04 35.92 -37.80
CA PHE A 768 -26.39 35.89 -38.36
C PHE A 768 -26.53 36.77 -39.59
N TYR A 769 -25.90 37.95 -39.63
CA TYR A 769 -25.87 38.80 -40.82
C TYR A 769 -25.19 38.10 -42.01
N ARG A 770 -24.05 37.41 -41.79
CA ARG A 770 -23.37 36.64 -42.85
C ARG A 770 -24.18 35.44 -43.36
N MET A 771 -25.00 34.86 -42.50
CA MET A 771 -25.74 33.64 -42.81
C MET A 771 -27.20 33.91 -43.21
N ALA A 772 -27.66 35.17 -43.15
CA ALA A 772 -29.05 35.57 -43.39
C ALA A 772 -29.57 35.08 -44.76
N GLU A 773 -28.76 35.19 -45.81
CA GLU A 773 -29.11 34.74 -47.16
C GLU A 773 -29.28 33.21 -47.28
N LYS A 774 -28.57 32.44 -46.44
CA LYS A 774 -28.70 30.97 -46.41
C LYS A 774 -29.96 30.53 -45.67
N PHE A 775 -30.35 31.28 -44.64
CA PHE A 775 -31.52 30.96 -43.81
C PHE A 775 -32.83 31.45 -44.40
N HIS A 776 -32.82 32.55 -45.14
CA HIS A 776 -34.02 33.13 -45.74
C HIS A 776 -33.74 33.71 -47.14
N ARG A 777 -34.28 33.05 -48.17
CA ARG A 777 -34.23 33.55 -49.55
C ARG A 777 -35.42 34.48 -49.77
N LEU A 778 -35.15 35.77 -49.71
CA LEU A 778 -36.16 36.80 -49.93
C LEU A 778 -36.47 36.89 -51.43
N ASN A 779 -37.75 36.93 -51.81
CA ASN A 779 -38.12 37.15 -53.22
C ASN A 779 -37.93 38.63 -53.57
N LEU A 780 -36.75 38.96 -54.11
CA LEU A 780 -36.37 40.35 -54.41
C LEU A 780 -37.31 41.00 -55.43
N ASP A 781 -37.91 40.21 -56.33
CA ASP A 781 -38.84 40.71 -57.34
C ASP A 781 -40.11 41.30 -56.71
N GLU A 782 -40.64 40.66 -55.66
CA GLU A 782 -41.79 41.16 -54.90
C GLU A 782 -41.46 42.45 -54.15
N VAL A 783 -40.27 42.53 -53.56
CA VAL A 783 -39.82 43.74 -52.86
C VAL A 783 -39.63 44.91 -53.82
N ILE A 784 -39.02 44.67 -54.97
CA ILE A 784 -38.83 45.68 -56.03
C ILE A 784 -40.19 46.14 -56.55
N ALA A 785 -41.12 45.22 -56.80
CA ALA A 785 -42.50 45.53 -57.21
C ALA A 785 -43.21 46.40 -56.16
N GLY A 786 -43.06 46.11 -54.88
CA GLY A 786 -43.62 46.92 -53.80
C GLY A 786 -43.12 48.36 -53.80
N TYR A 787 -41.82 48.59 -54.01
CA TYR A 787 -41.27 49.95 -54.16
C TYR A 787 -41.72 50.62 -55.46
N ALA A 788 -41.83 49.88 -56.57
CA ALA A 788 -42.31 50.41 -57.85
C ALA A 788 -43.79 50.85 -57.80
N LEU A 789 -44.61 50.20 -56.97
CA LEU A 789 -45.99 50.58 -56.68
C LEU A 789 -46.12 51.82 -55.75
N GLY A 790 -45.01 52.39 -55.31
CA GLY A 790 -44.99 53.59 -54.46
C GLY A 790 -45.20 53.30 -52.96
N PHE A 791 -45.10 52.04 -52.53
CA PHE A 791 -45.17 51.73 -51.10
C PHE A 791 -43.96 52.27 -50.35
N ASN A 792 -44.22 52.81 -49.15
CA ASN A 792 -43.15 53.27 -48.28
C ASN A 792 -42.37 52.08 -47.70
N PHE A 793 -41.19 52.36 -47.14
CA PHE A 793 -40.30 51.35 -46.56
C PHE A 793 -41.00 50.50 -45.48
N THR A 794 -41.83 51.15 -44.66
CA THR A 794 -42.59 50.54 -43.55
C THR A 794 -43.67 49.58 -44.05
N THR A 795 -44.34 49.91 -45.15
CA THR A 795 -45.37 49.07 -45.80
C THR A 795 -44.72 47.85 -46.45
N VAL A 796 -43.61 48.02 -47.18
CA VAL A 796 -42.85 46.89 -47.76
C VAL A 796 -42.32 45.95 -46.66
N MET A 797 -41.83 46.50 -45.55
CA MET A 797 -41.39 45.70 -44.39
C MET A 797 -42.53 44.88 -43.78
N ARG A 798 -43.72 45.47 -43.60
CA ARG A 798 -44.86 44.83 -42.93
C ARG A 798 -45.59 43.81 -43.82
N GLU A 799 -45.68 44.07 -45.11
CA GLU A 799 -46.52 43.29 -46.04
C GLU A 799 -45.74 42.22 -46.81
N ILE A 800 -44.45 42.45 -47.09
CA ILE A 800 -43.66 41.57 -47.98
C ILE A 800 -42.54 40.88 -47.20
N VAL A 801 -41.74 41.64 -46.46
CA VAL A 801 -40.48 41.14 -45.87
C VAL A 801 -40.70 40.34 -44.58
N ILE A 802 -41.51 40.85 -43.64
CA ILE A 802 -41.80 40.16 -42.38
C ILE A 802 -42.71 38.93 -42.58
N PRO A 803 -43.73 38.95 -43.46
CA PRO A 803 -44.60 37.78 -43.70
C PRO A 803 -43.94 36.66 -44.50
N ALA A 804 -42.93 36.97 -45.33
CA ALA A 804 -42.14 35.96 -46.02
C ALA A 804 -41.31 35.10 -45.04
N GLY A 805 -40.96 35.65 -43.87
CA GLY A 805 -40.22 34.97 -42.82
C GLY A 805 -40.99 33.84 -42.11
N ARG A 806 -40.30 33.11 -41.22
CA ARG A 806 -40.93 32.11 -40.34
C ARG A 806 -41.81 32.81 -39.28
N PRO A 807 -42.86 32.15 -38.75
CA PRO A 807 -43.77 32.80 -37.81
C PRO A 807 -43.07 33.22 -36.51
N GLY A 808 -42.81 34.52 -36.37
CA GLY A 808 -42.11 35.14 -35.24
C GLY A 808 -42.91 36.23 -34.51
N LEU A 809 -42.31 36.86 -33.50
CA LEU A 809 -42.92 37.92 -32.70
C LEU A 809 -43.23 39.17 -33.55
N MET A 810 -42.38 39.50 -34.52
CA MET A 810 -42.58 40.64 -35.44
C MET A 810 -43.83 40.47 -36.31
N GLN A 811 -44.09 39.25 -36.80
CA GLN A 811 -45.27 38.97 -37.62
C GLN A 811 -46.56 39.10 -36.79
N LYS A 812 -46.57 38.56 -35.56
CA LYS A 812 -47.74 38.66 -34.66
C LYS A 812 -48.05 40.12 -34.27
N LEU A 813 -47.01 40.92 -34.00
CA LEU A 813 -47.17 42.33 -33.65
C LEU A 813 -47.72 43.15 -34.83
N ASN A 814 -47.27 42.85 -36.05
CA ASN A 814 -47.62 43.61 -37.25
C ASN A 814 -48.90 43.14 -37.95
N ARG A 815 -49.44 41.96 -37.61
CA ARG A 815 -50.70 41.42 -38.19
C ARG A 815 -51.90 42.37 -38.08
N ARG A 816 -51.95 43.22 -37.05
CA ARG A 816 -53.04 44.21 -36.86
C ARG A 816 -52.83 45.51 -37.65
N LYS A 817 -51.62 45.73 -38.17
CA LYS A 817 -51.20 46.94 -38.90
C LYS A 817 -51.02 46.70 -40.40
N MET A 818 -51.30 45.48 -40.87
CA MET A 818 -51.36 45.15 -42.30
C MET A 818 -52.60 45.80 -42.91
N VAL A 819 -52.38 46.47 -44.04
CA VAL A 819 -53.37 47.19 -44.84
C VAL A 819 -53.95 46.26 -45.91
N MET A 820 -53.14 45.33 -46.42
CA MET A 820 -53.64 44.24 -47.28
C MET A 820 -54.02 43.05 -46.40
N LYS A 821 -55.31 42.72 -46.34
CA LYS A 821 -55.83 41.54 -45.63
C LYS A 821 -56.47 40.56 -46.58
#